data_AF-A0A931F2G3-F1
#
_entry.id   AF-A0A931F2G3-F1
#
_cell.length_a   1.000
_cell.length_b   1.000
_cell.length_c   1.000
_cell.angle_alpha   90.00
_cell.angle_beta   90.00
_cell.angle_gamma   90.00
#
_symmetry.space_group_name_H-M   'P 1'
#
loop_
_entity.id
_entity.type
_entity.pdbx_description
1 polymer ?
#
loop_
_entity_poly.entity_id
_entity_poly.type
_entity_poly.pdbx_seq_one_letter_code
_entity_poly.pdbx_strand_id
1 'polypeptide(L)'
;MCAEPMLPGKVAGALEEYGRLLGEHGITWGEPENHYVKFFARRRVLPPALFDRFWELVCKSVAETHPGEPPDRLATRLDEPDYDRVLRDTLDGELPAHLVAVRVIPDGVEVEGTPRTVLLPTAYPPRQNKGDGKRHTPPIPLPDRGEEGISLLIDSSRDHSCRVIVDDLKRELGPRGAWLVEADHGSMVLIDGRRVRLNTLLRPTHSARLRLVAGMPCRWSVMSWDGQGWYPPGTPHRYDFHGRPYFHGDDVVVEVPAHPLTITVTRGMEHDRKELELRPEPGEEHLIGLTPERLYDAAARGWYGADMHVHLNWGGDVVSVPADAAAAQHGEDLHVLNLLAGNVSGRRVYDREALEQWTGEDLPWSDATHLARMGVEYRNDLLGHVYAFAPRAAPARFHTGFDGDADWPPNADGLRELRGLGALVGYSHPFRTPITDGAPPQGVVSPVPRNCAARELVADAALGLVDSLDVLTHASIASTAAVYRRLIGAGNRLAVTAGTDAMISFTRSDNQSNPPGWARVYARTDGPLTARAFAAAVRAGRTFATTGPWLELSVNGHGPGHVIQARRGDRISVTARAIGPEVAAVRIRTADGVRAGGERLRDEDGGRDEALSVTADLRLDGPTYVVAEVLCDPHPRTMTSTGYALTSPVYVDVDGRQVAREEDVRWCLEWLDLLEDLIRQHGRLASPLQFGDHMSLLEQARAIYRARLG
;
A
#
# COMPACT_ATOMS: atom_id res chain seq x y z
N MET A 1 23.09 -22.01 2.00
CA MET A 1 23.76 -21.39 0.84
C MET A 1 23.49 -22.21 -0.41
N CYS A 2 22.32 -22.03 -1.03
CA CYS A 2 22.17 -22.32 -2.46
C CYS A 2 22.76 -21.12 -3.19
N ALA A 3 23.55 -21.35 -4.25
CA ALA A 3 24.00 -20.26 -5.12
C ALA A 3 22.76 -19.45 -5.55
N GLU A 4 22.78 -18.14 -5.34
CA GLU A 4 21.72 -17.30 -5.88
C GLU A 4 21.65 -17.56 -7.39
N PRO A 5 20.50 -18.02 -7.91
CA PRO A 5 20.37 -18.16 -9.35
C PRO A 5 20.61 -16.80 -9.96
N MET A 6 21.60 -16.70 -10.87
CA MET A 6 21.89 -15.44 -11.55
C MET A 6 20.61 -14.92 -12.20
N LEU A 7 20.29 -13.65 -11.94
CA LEU A 7 19.12 -13.02 -12.54
C LEU A 7 19.20 -13.08 -14.08
N PRO A 8 18.08 -13.30 -14.78
CA PRO A 8 18.06 -13.23 -16.24
C PRO A 8 18.61 -11.89 -16.72
N GLY A 9 19.45 -11.90 -17.77
CA GLY A 9 20.23 -10.72 -18.17
C GLY A 9 19.38 -9.48 -18.50
N LYS A 10 18.16 -9.65 -19.04
CA LYS A 10 17.23 -8.52 -19.26
C LYS A 10 16.75 -7.89 -17.95
N VAL A 11 16.45 -8.71 -16.96
CA VAL A 11 16.01 -8.25 -15.64
C VAL A 11 17.16 -7.56 -14.91
N ALA A 12 18.35 -8.16 -14.93
CA ALA A 12 19.55 -7.54 -14.36
C ALA A 12 19.85 -6.17 -15.00
N GLY A 13 19.79 -6.06 -16.34
CA GLY A 13 19.99 -4.79 -17.04
C GLY A 13 18.96 -3.72 -16.69
N ALA A 14 17.69 -4.09 -16.48
CA ALA A 14 16.65 -3.16 -16.03
C ALA A 14 16.94 -2.61 -14.62
N LEU A 15 17.36 -3.48 -13.69
CA LEU A 15 17.71 -3.08 -12.32
C LEU A 15 18.95 -2.16 -12.29
N GLU A 16 19.94 -2.40 -13.15
CA GLU A 16 21.09 -1.51 -13.33
C GLU A 16 20.65 -0.12 -13.85
N GLU A 17 19.71 -0.07 -14.81
CA GLU A 17 19.14 1.18 -15.28
C GLU A 17 18.42 1.92 -14.15
N TYR A 18 17.62 1.22 -13.34
CA TYR A 18 16.93 1.81 -12.20
C TYR A 18 17.91 2.37 -11.17
N GLY A 19 19.04 1.68 -10.92
CA GLY A 19 20.09 2.17 -10.03
C GLY A 19 20.72 3.46 -10.53
N ARG A 20 20.95 3.58 -11.85
CA ARG A 20 21.42 4.81 -12.47
C ARG A 20 20.39 5.94 -12.36
N LEU A 21 19.11 5.66 -12.61
CA LEU A 21 18.03 6.63 -12.49
C LEU A 21 17.87 7.15 -11.05
N LEU A 22 17.95 6.26 -10.06
CA LEU A 22 17.95 6.63 -8.65
C LEU A 22 19.14 7.56 -8.32
N GLY A 23 20.34 7.25 -8.82
CA GLY A 23 21.53 8.09 -8.62
C GLY A 23 21.42 9.47 -9.29
N GLU A 24 20.84 9.55 -10.50
CA GLU A 24 20.74 10.78 -11.28
C GLU A 24 19.57 11.68 -10.83
N HIS A 25 18.45 11.08 -10.41
CA HIS A 25 17.19 11.79 -10.19
C HIS A 25 16.63 11.65 -8.77
N GLY A 26 17.31 10.92 -7.89
CA GLY A 26 16.80 10.61 -6.55
C GLY A 26 15.55 9.73 -6.62
N ILE A 27 14.71 9.81 -5.59
CA ILE A 27 13.53 8.94 -5.38
C ILE A 27 12.54 8.90 -6.55
N THR A 28 12.57 9.89 -7.44
CA THR A 28 11.62 9.99 -8.55
C THR A 28 12.03 9.23 -9.80
N TRP A 29 13.29 8.80 -9.89
CA TRP A 29 13.83 8.04 -11.03
C TRP A 29 13.60 8.72 -12.40
N GLY A 30 13.46 10.05 -12.40
CA GLY A 30 13.24 10.86 -13.59
C GLY A 30 11.81 10.84 -14.13
N GLU A 31 10.83 10.40 -13.34
CA GLU A 31 9.42 10.50 -13.70
C GLU A 31 9.01 11.96 -13.98
N PRO A 32 8.13 12.21 -14.98
CA PRO A 32 7.58 13.53 -15.21
C PRO A 32 6.98 14.14 -13.94
N GLU A 33 7.43 15.34 -13.57
CA GLU A 33 6.92 16.03 -12.39
C GLU A 33 5.47 16.47 -12.61
N ASN A 34 4.56 15.83 -11.90
CA ASN A 34 3.21 16.32 -11.65
C ASN A 34 2.99 16.46 -10.13
N HIS A 35 1.81 16.92 -9.72
CA HIS A 35 1.48 17.10 -8.30
C HIS A 35 1.66 15.82 -7.46
N TYR A 36 1.32 14.65 -8.05
CA TYR A 36 1.50 13.35 -7.40
C TYR A 36 3.00 12.99 -7.25
N VAL A 37 3.80 13.19 -8.30
CA VAL A 37 5.25 12.95 -8.26
C VAL A 37 5.94 13.83 -7.22
N LYS A 38 5.57 15.10 -7.19
CA LYS A 38 6.07 16.05 -6.20
C LYS A 38 5.67 15.64 -4.79
N PHE A 39 4.43 15.18 -4.57
CA PHE A 39 3.97 14.70 -3.26
C PHE A 39 4.72 13.45 -2.80
N PHE A 40 4.82 12.40 -3.63
CA PHE A 40 5.45 11.15 -3.19
C PHE A 40 6.91 11.37 -2.77
N ALA A 41 7.64 12.27 -3.44
CA ALA A 41 9.03 12.57 -3.09
C ALA A 41 9.21 13.13 -1.66
N ARG A 42 8.15 13.72 -1.09
CA ARG A 42 8.13 14.27 0.29
C ARG A 42 7.38 13.37 1.27
N ARG A 43 6.55 12.45 0.78
CA ARG A 43 5.74 11.56 1.61
C ARG A 43 6.56 10.79 2.64
N ARG A 44 7.81 10.43 2.32
CA ARG A 44 8.72 9.70 3.23
C ARG A 44 9.02 10.43 4.56
N VAL A 45 8.96 11.76 4.56
CA VAL A 45 9.21 12.59 5.75
C VAL A 45 7.95 13.23 6.30
N LEU A 46 6.79 13.01 5.67
CA LEU A 46 5.52 13.60 6.08
C LEU A 46 4.72 12.57 6.90
N PRO A 47 4.38 12.86 8.17
CA PRO A 47 3.48 12.02 8.95
C PRO A 47 2.10 11.88 8.25
N PRO A 48 1.51 10.67 8.19
CA PRO A 48 0.21 10.46 7.51
C PRO A 48 -0.91 11.36 8.04
N ALA A 49 -0.92 11.65 9.35
CA ALA A 49 -1.89 12.54 9.98
C ALA A 49 -1.86 13.99 9.46
N LEU A 50 -0.81 14.39 8.74
CA LEU A 50 -0.64 15.73 8.19
C LEU A 50 -0.90 15.79 6.67
N PHE A 51 -1.34 14.70 6.03
CA PHE A 51 -1.59 14.68 4.58
C PHE A 51 -2.70 15.65 4.17
N ASP A 52 -3.79 15.72 4.93
CA ASP A 52 -4.89 16.64 4.63
C ASP A 52 -4.42 18.10 4.71
N ARG A 53 -3.70 18.46 5.77
CA ARG A 53 -3.07 19.79 5.92
C ARG A 53 -2.11 20.11 4.76
N PHE A 54 -1.32 19.12 4.32
CA PHE A 54 -0.43 19.30 3.18
C PHE A 54 -1.20 19.70 1.93
N TRP A 55 -2.24 18.94 1.58
CA TRP A 55 -3.06 19.21 0.39
C TRP A 55 -3.87 20.51 0.51
N GLU A 56 -4.35 20.86 1.69
CA GLU A 56 -4.97 22.17 1.95
C GLU A 56 -4.00 23.32 1.63
N LEU A 57 -2.74 23.20 2.05
CA LEU A 57 -1.71 24.21 1.78
C LEU A 57 -1.30 24.25 0.31
N VAL A 58 -1.22 23.11 -0.39
CA VAL A 58 -1.04 23.08 -1.86
C VAL A 58 -2.17 23.85 -2.53
N CYS A 59 -3.42 23.49 -2.25
CA CYS A 59 -4.61 24.11 -2.84
C CYS A 59 -4.67 25.61 -2.54
N LYS A 60 -4.36 26.01 -1.30
CA LYS A 60 -4.29 27.41 -0.90
C LYS A 60 -3.22 28.18 -1.69
N SER A 61 -2.02 27.61 -1.84
CA SER A 61 -0.93 28.22 -2.61
C SER A 61 -1.32 28.47 -4.07
N VAL A 62 -2.04 27.52 -4.69
CA VAL A 62 -2.55 27.69 -6.06
C VAL A 62 -3.62 28.79 -6.11
N ALA A 63 -4.59 28.77 -5.19
CA ALA A 63 -5.67 29.75 -5.15
C ALA A 63 -5.17 31.19 -4.92
N GLU A 64 -4.13 31.36 -4.10
CA GLU A 64 -3.48 32.66 -3.87
C GLU A 64 -2.73 33.17 -5.11
N THR A 65 -2.15 32.27 -5.91
CA THR A 65 -1.40 32.62 -7.13
C THR A 65 -2.32 32.89 -8.32
N HIS A 66 -3.50 32.26 -8.35
CA HIS A 66 -4.48 32.37 -9.45
C HIS A 66 -5.85 32.85 -8.94
N PRO A 67 -5.94 34.09 -8.43
CA PRO A 67 -7.19 34.61 -7.90
C PRO A 67 -8.26 34.71 -9.00
N GLY A 68 -9.39 34.03 -8.81
CA GLY A 68 -10.55 34.08 -9.71
C GLY A 68 -10.67 32.91 -10.69
N GLU A 69 -9.74 31.96 -10.71
CA GLU A 69 -9.94 30.69 -11.41
C GLU A 69 -10.97 29.81 -10.68
N PRO A 70 -11.86 29.12 -11.40
CA PRO A 70 -12.84 28.23 -10.78
C PRO A 70 -12.14 26.96 -10.21
N PRO A 71 -12.68 26.33 -9.15
CA PRO A 71 -12.02 25.25 -8.43
C PRO A 71 -11.61 24.02 -9.27
N ASP A 72 -12.37 23.71 -10.31
CA ASP A 72 -12.10 22.62 -11.26
C ASP A 72 -10.89 22.89 -12.18
N ARG A 73 -10.49 24.16 -12.32
CA ARG A 73 -9.29 24.57 -13.06
C ARG A 73 -8.06 24.61 -12.17
N LEU A 74 -8.21 24.92 -10.87
CA LEU A 74 -7.10 24.92 -9.91
C LEU A 74 -6.40 23.56 -9.81
N ALA A 75 -7.12 22.47 -10.01
CA ALA A 75 -6.54 21.12 -10.01
C ALA A 75 -5.45 20.90 -11.07
N THR A 76 -5.55 21.59 -12.22
CA THR A 76 -4.57 21.48 -13.30
C THR A 76 -3.26 22.22 -13.00
N ARG A 77 -3.22 22.98 -11.90
CA ARG A 77 -2.09 23.79 -11.44
C ARG A 77 -1.48 23.29 -10.13
N LEU A 78 -1.90 22.13 -9.64
CA LEU A 78 -1.41 21.57 -8.37
C LEU A 78 0.08 21.23 -8.40
N ASP A 79 0.69 21.16 -9.58
CA ASP A 79 2.12 20.97 -9.77
C ASP A 79 2.93 22.28 -9.69
N GLU A 80 2.30 23.45 -9.69
CA GLU A 80 3.01 24.74 -9.64
C GLU A 80 3.64 25.10 -8.27
N PRO A 81 3.04 24.80 -7.11
CA PRO A 81 3.61 25.16 -5.82
C PRO A 81 5.02 24.57 -5.58
N ASP A 82 5.78 25.21 -4.69
CA ASP A 82 7.02 24.64 -4.16
C ASP A 82 6.69 23.65 -3.03
N TYR A 83 6.79 22.35 -3.32
CA TYR A 83 6.40 21.30 -2.39
C TYR A 83 7.35 21.17 -1.19
N ASP A 84 8.59 21.66 -1.28
CA ASP A 84 9.48 21.69 -0.12
C ASP A 84 9.04 22.78 0.86
N ARG A 85 8.58 23.91 0.32
CA ARG A 85 7.99 25.00 1.11
C ARG A 85 6.69 24.55 1.77
N VAL A 86 5.81 23.89 1.00
CA VAL A 86 4.55 23.34 1.53
C VAL A 86 4.84 22.29 2.61
N LEU A 87 5.82 21.40 2.41
CA LEU A 87 6.24 20.44 3.42
C LEU A 87 6.63 21.14 4.73
N ARG A 88 7.52 22.14 4.67
CA ARG A 88 7.90 22.91 5.86
C ARG A 88 6.69 23.53 6.56
N ASP A 89 5.81 24.21 5.82
CA ASP A 89 4.63 24.89 6.37
C ASP A 89 3.59 23.89 6.94
N THR A 90 3.59 22.67 6.41
CA THR A 90 2.78 21.57 6.91
C THR A 90 3.31 21.05 8.25
N LEU A 91 4.64 20.89 8.36
CA LEU A 91 5.28 20.42 9.59
C LEU A 91 5.18 21.45 10.72
N ASP A 92 5.18 22.76 10.43
CA ASP A 92 4.90 23.82 11.41
C ASP A 92 5.82 23.78 12.65
N GLY A 93 7.07 23.35 12.45
CA GLY A 93 8.04 23.15 13.53
C GLY A 93 8.00 21.76 14.18
N GLU A 94 6.99 20.94 13.93
CA GLU A 94 6.94 19.54 14.34
C GLU A 94 7.83 18.69 13.42
N LEU A 95 9.06 18.41 13.87
CA LEU A 95 10.01 17.58 13.12
C LEU A 95 9.86 16.10 13.50
N PRO A 96 9.56 15.21 12.52
CA PRO A 96 9.60 13.77 12.74
C PRO A 96 10.99 13.31 13.16
N ALA A 97 11.08 12.27 14.01
CA ALA A 97 12.34 11.79 14.58
C ALA A 97 13.40 11.39 13.53
N HIS A 98 12.97 11.02 12.33
CA HIS A 98 13.83 10.62 11.21
C HIS A 98 14.18 11.77 10.25
N LEU A 99 13.74 13.00 10.53
CA LEU A 99 14.04 14.20 9.74
C LEU A 99 15.00 15.11 10.52
N VAL A 100 16.04 15.60 9.85
CA VAL A 100 16.93 16.65 10.37
C VAL A 100 16.61 17.95 9.66
N ALA A 101 16.53 19.05 10.40
CA ALA A 101 16.35 20.38 9.83
C ALA A 101 17.59 21.27 10.01
N VAL A 102 17.91 22.03 8.97
CA VAL A 102 18.90 23.12 9.02
C VAL A 102 18.14 24.42 8.80
N ARG A 103 17.94 25.18 9.88
CA ARG A 103 17.16 26.41 9.89
C ARG A 103 18.07 27.61 9.63
N VAL A 104 17.88 28.30 8.52
CA VAL A 104 18.59 29.53 8.17
C VAL A 104 17.84 30.73 8.73
N ILE A 105 18.30 31.24 9.88
CA ILE A 105 17.71 32.37 10.60
C ILE A 105 18.44 33.69 10.26
N PRO A 106 17.90 34.89 10.59
CA PRO A 106 18.50 36.17 10.22
C PRO A 106 19.97 36.31 10.63
N ASP A 107 20.31 35.86 11.84
CA ASP A 107 21.66 36.05 12.42
C ASP A 107 22.53 34.79 12.42
N GLY A 108 22.08 33.68 11.83
CA GLY A 108 22.78 32.40 11.98
C GLY A 108 22.18 31.21 11.23
N VAL A 109 22.61 30.02 11.63
CA VAL A 109 22.10 28.72 11.17
C VAL A 109 21.97 27.81 12.39
N GLU A 110 20.82 27.17 12.53
CA GLU A 110 20.53 26.20 13.59
C GLU A 110 20.34 24.81 12.98
N VAL A 111 20.70 23.77 13.75
CA VAL A 111 20.51 22.37 13.35
C VAL A 111 19.60 21.73 14.38
N GLU A 112 18.45 21.25 13.92
CA GLU A 112 17.42 20.60 14.73
C GLU A 112 17.23 19.16 14.27
N GLY A 113 17.01 18.24 15.22
CA GLY A 113 16.76 16.84 14.89
C GLY A 113 17.02 15.95 16.11
N THR A 114 16.47 14.74 16.06
CA THR A 114 16.76 13.74 17.09
C THR A 114 18.19 13.22 16.89
N PRO A 115 19.04 13.22 17.93
CA PRO A 115 20.37 12.67 17.80
C PRO A 115 20.33 11.18 17.45
N ARG A 116 21.11 10.76 16.46
CA ARG A 116 21.17 9.39 15.94
C ARG A 116 22.30 8.61 16.61
N THR A 117 22.00 7.40 17.05
CA THR A 117 22.98 6.46 17.58
C THR A 117 23.79 5.87 16.42
N VAL A 118 25.12 5.86 16.56
CA VAL A 118 26.05 5.30 15.55
C VAL A 118 26.98 4.31 16.23
N LEU A 119 27.21 3.16 15.60
CA LEU A 119 28.08 2.13 16.14
C LEU A 119 29.56 2.49 15.97
N LEU A 120 30.32 2.33 17.05
CA LEU A 120 31.78 2.38 17.02
C LEU A 120 32.32 1.09 16.39
N PRO A 121 33.39 1.16 15.58
CA PRO A 121 34.07 -0.03 15.09
C PRO A 121 34.47 -0.96 16.24
N THR A 122 34.29 -2.27 16.06
CA THR A 122 34.55 -3.34 17.05
C THR A 122 35.98 -3.34 17.62
N ALA A 123 36.93 -2.66 16.97
CA ALA A 123 38.32 -2.53 17.41
C ALA A 123 38.58 -1.43 18.48
N TYR A 124 37.55 -0.75 18.99
CA TYR A 124 37.74 0.27 20.05
C TYR A 124 37.73 -0.39 21.45
N PRO A 125 38.88 -0.53 22.14
CA PRO A 125 38.92 -1.20 23.43
C PRO A 125 38.10 -0.43 24.47
N PRO A 126 37.37 -1.12 25.37
CA PRO A 126 36.66 -0.46 26.46
C PRO A 126 37.67 0.35 27.30
N ARG A 127 37.30 1.58 27.66
CA ARG A 127 38.13 2.47 28.48
C ARG A 127 38.48 1.76 29.79
N GLN A 128 39.72 1.30 29.93
CA GLN A 128 40.25 0.97 31.25
C GLN A 128 40.35 2.25 32.08
N ASN A 129 39.68 2.27 33.23
CA ASN A 129 39.85 3.27 34.28
C ASN A 129 41.29 3.18 34.82
N LYS A 130 42.18 4.04 34.32
CA LYS A 130 43.43 4.40 35.01
C LYS A 130 43.59 5.90 35.00
N GLY A 131 43.80 6.42 36.21
CA GLY A 131 43.76 7.83 36.58
C GLY A 131 44.84 8.70 35.95
N ASP A 132 44.56 10.00 36.07
CA ASP A 132 45.39 11.19 35.93
C ASP A 132 46.40 11.29 34.79
N GLY A 133 46.12 12.25 33.90
CA GLY A 133 47.06 12.78 32.91
C GLY A 133 46.32 13.28 31.68
N LYS A 134 46.27 14.60 31.50
CA LYS A 134 45.65 15.34 30.39
C LYS A 134 45.59 14.53 29.07
N ARG A 135 44.38 14.04 28.72
CA ARG A 135 44.14 13.27 27.49
C ARG A 135 43.73 14.20 26.36
N HIS A 136 44.55 14.29 25.32
CA HIS A 136 44.02 14.47 23.97
C HIS A 136 43.32 13.16 23.60
N THR A 137 41.99 13.15 23.64
CA THR A 137 41.22 12.05 23.05
C THR A 137 41.41 12.17 21.54
N PRO A 138 41.97 11.17 20.84
CA PRO A 138 41.95 11.17 19.38
C PRO A 138 40.49 11.25 18.92
N PRO A 139 40.19 11.95 17.81
CA PRO A 139 38.83 11.99 17.28
C PRO A 139 38.35 10.55 17.09
N ILE A 140 37.16 10.26 17.63
CA ILE A 140 36.47 8.99 17.38
C ILE A 140 36.39 8.86 15.86
N PRO A 141 36.93 7.79 15.25
CA PRO A 141 36.71 7.52 13.84
C PRO A 141 35.22 7.29 13.68
N LEU A 142 34.54 8.26 13.08
CA LEU A 142 33.19 8.03 12.56
C LEU A 142 33.33 7.04 11.40
N PRO A 143 32.37 6.15 11.17
CA PRO A 143 32.36 5.33 9.97
C PRO A 143 32.53 6.21 8.72
N ASP A 144 33.13 5.67 7.66
CA ASP A 144 33.21 6.35 6.36
C ASP A 144 31.79 6.73 5.86
N ARG A 145 31.70 7.60 4.84
CA ARG A 145 30.42 8.08 4.23
C ARG A 145 29.34 7.00 4.31
N GLY A 146 28.27 7.31 5.04
CA GLY A 146 27.39 6.29 5.61
C GLY A 146 26.49 5.62 4.59
N GLU A 147 26.29 4.33 4.77
CA GLU A 147 25.15 3.58 4.20
C GLU A 147 23.78 4.13 4.70
N GLU A 148 23.79 4.98 5.75
CA GLU A 148 22.60 5.61 6.30
C GLU A 148 22.34 7.02 5.73
N GLY A 149 21.35 7.12 4.84
CA GLY A 149 20.78 8.39 4.41
C GLY A 149 20.14 9.18 5.56
N ILE A 150 20.28 10.51 5.49
CA ILE A 150 19.64 11.52 6.33
C ILE A 150 18.77 12.36 5.39
N SER A 151 17.45 12.29 5.57
CA SER A 151 16.57 13.31 5.01
C SER A 151 16.82 14.63 5.74
N LEU A 152 17.26 15.64 4.97
CA LEU A 152 17.65 16.95 5.45
C LEU A 152 16.69 18.01 4.88
N LEU A 153 15.90 18.65 5.76
CA LEU A 153 15.08 19.80 5.41
C LEU A 153 15.86 21.08 5.70
N ILE A 154 16.33 21.75 4.66
CA ILE A 154 16.98 23.05 4.78
C ILE A 154 15.94 24.12 4.50
N ASP A 155 15.64 24.98 5.46
CA ASP A 155 14.71 26.08 5.26
C ASP A 155 15.28 27.42 5.73
N SER A 156 14.65 28.51 5.30
CA SER A 156 15.05 29.87 5.66
C SER A 156 13.88 30.64 6.22
N SER A 157 14.11 31.40 7.28
CA SER A 157 13.18 32.42 7.78
C SER A 157 13.55 33.83 7.31
N ARG A 158 14.62 33.97 6.51
CA ARG A 158 15.08 35.25 5.98
C ARG A 158 14.18 35.74 4.85
N ASP A 159 14.01 37.07 4.79
CA ASP A 159 13.26 37.74 3.71
C ASP A 159 14.13 37.99 2.45
N HIS A 160 15.32 37.38 2.35
CA HIS A 160 16.22 37.43 1.19
C HIS A 160 16.76 36.03 0.87
N SER A 161 17.28 35.85 -0.34
CA SER A 161 17.82 34.57 -0.79
C SER A 161 19.08 34.15 -0.03
N CYS A 162 19.31 32.85 0.10
CA CYS A 162 20.57 32.29 0.59
C CYS A 162 21.06 31.15 -0.32
N ARG A 163 22.38 31.02 -0.43
CA ARG A 163 23.01 29.97 -1.25
C ARG A 163 23.26 28.73 -0.42
N VAL A 164 22.70 27.61 -0.85
CA VAL A 164 22.85 26.31 -0.20
C VAL A 164 23.60 25.35 -1.09
N ILE A 165 24.58 24.65 -0.51
CA ILE A 165 25.33 23.59 -1.18
C ILE A 165 25.29 22.36 -0.28
N VAL A 166 24.90 21.22 -0.85
CA VAL A 166 24.95 19.90 -0.21
C VAL A 166 25.74 18.99 -1.13
N ASP A 167 26.97 18.68 -0.75
CA ASP A 167 27.96 18.00 -1.59
C ASP A 167 28.09 18.68 -2.97
N ASP A 168 27.65 18.03 -4.04
CA ASP A 168 27.71 18.54 -5.41
C ASP A 168 26.43 19.32 -5.82
N LEU A 169 25.35 19.18 -5.04
CA LEU A 169 24.08 19.84 -5.29
C LEU A 169 24.13 21.30 -4.82
N LYS A 170 23.66 22.22 -5.67
CA LYS A 170 23.66 23.66 -5.40
C LYS A 170 22.27 24.22 -5.67
N ARG A 171 21.70 24.91 -4.69
CA ARG A 171 20.39 25.56 -4.83
C ARG A 171 20.42 26.95 -4.20
N GLU A 172 19.81 27.92 -4.89
CA GLU A 172 19.50 29.22 -4.30
C GLU A 172 18.11 29.10 -3.66
N LEU A 173 18.03 29.24 -2.34
CA LEU A 173 16.75 29.32 -1.66
C LEU A 173 16.29 30.76 -1.69
N GLY A 174 15.14 31.01 -2.32
CA GLY A 174 14.50 32.33 -2.30
C GLY A 174 14.07 32.75 -0.88
N PRO A 175 13.54 33.98 -0.72
CA PRO A 175 12.97 34.45 0.54
C PRO A 175 12.00 33.43 1.12
N ARG A 176 12.21 33.06 2.39
CA ARG A 176 11.43 32.01 3.06
C ARG A 176 11.34 30.70 2.28
N GLY A 177 12.42 30.31 1.60
CA GLY A 177 12.50 29.07 0.83
C GLY A 177 12.71 27.84 1.72
N ALA A 178 12.51 26.67 1.13
CA ALA A 178 12.84 25.37 1.73
C ALA A 178 13.36 24.41 0.67
N TRP A 179 14.11 23.40 1.09
CA TRP A 179 14.63 22.33 0.25
C TRP A 179 14.79 21.05 1.05
N LEU A 180 14.10 20.00 0.61
CA LEU A 180 14.32 18.64 1.09
C LEU A 180 15.40 17.98 0.22
N VAL A 181 16.44 17.48 0.86
CA VAL A 181 17.59 16.84 0.20
C VAL A 181 18.07 15.66 1.04
N GLU A 182 18.67 14.67 0.39
CA GLU A 182 19.35 13.58 1.10
C GLU A 182 20.81 13.96 1.37
N ALA A 183 21.29 13.58 2.54
CA ALA A 183 22.66 13.78 3.00
C ALA A 183 23.11 12.57 3.83
N ASP A 184 24.39 12.49 4.16
CA ASP A 184 24.91 11.58 5.17
C ASP A 184 25.72 12.36 6.23
N HIS A 185 26.23 11.69 7.26
CA HIS A 185 27.01 12.35 8.32
C HIS A 185 28.33 12.97 7.84
N GLY A 186 28.85 12.54 6.69
CA GLY A 186 30.02 13.04 5.99
C GLY A 186 29.70 14.11 4.94
N SER A 187 28.44 14.32 4.56
CA SER A 187 28.02 15.31 3.57
C SER A 187 28.50 16.73 3.93
N MET A 188 28.95 17.46 2.90
CA MET A 188 29.35 18.85 3.04
C MET A 188 28.15 19.77 2.85
N VAL A 189 27.62 20.31 3.94
CA VAL A 189 26.55 21.31 3.92
C VAL A 189 27.12 22.72 4.11
N LEU A 190 26.89 23.61 3.14
CA LEU A 190 27.31 25.02 3.20
C LEU A 190 26.09 25.94 3.03
N ILE A 191 25.95 26.92 3.92
CA ILE A 191 24.99 28.02 3.83
C ILE A 191 25.76 29.33 3.70
N ASP A 192 25.63 30.03 2.56
CA ASP A 192 26.39 31.24 2.23
C ASP A 192 27.91 31.06 2.44
N GLY A 193 28.42 29.86 2.12
CA GLY A 193 29.83 29.48 2.30
C GLY A 193 30.21 29.07 3.72
N ARG A 194 29.32 29.15 4.71
CA ARG A 194 29.55 28.67 6.09
C ARG A 194 29.21 27.19 6.20
N ARG A 195 30.15 26.39 6.71
CA ARG A 195 29.94 24.95 6.90
C ARG A 195 29.03 24.65 8.09
N VAL A 196 27.96 23.92 7.84
CA VAL A 196 27.07 23.34 8.85
C VAL A 196 27.58 21.93 9.16
N ARG A 197 27.70 21.60 10.44
CA ARG A 197 28.19 20.29 10.90
C ARG A 197 27.00 19.45 11.35
N LEU A 198 26.70 18.38 10.64
CA LEU A 198 25.66 17.42 11.02
C LEU A 198 26.13 16.44 12.11
N ASN A 199 27.45 16.30 12.29
CA ASN A 199 28.03 15.37 13.27
C ASN A 199 27.71 15.71 14.73
N THR A 200 27.16 16.89 15.01
CA THR A 200 26.67 17.28 16.34
C THR A 200 25.45 16.47 16.78
N LEU A 201 24.76 15.82 15.82
CA LEU A 201 23.61 14.96 16.07
C LEU A 201 23.99 13.48 16.22
N LEU A 202 25.27 13.12 16.26
CA LEU A 202 25.68 11.71 16.40
C LEU A 202 25.93 11.35 17.85
N ARG A 203 25.47 10.16 18.25
CA ARG A 203 25.75 9.52 19.54
C ARG A 203 26.52 8.21 19.30
N PRO A 204 27.87 8.25 19.29
CA PRO A 204 28.68 7.05 19.14
C PRO A 204 28.49 6.10 20.33
N THR A 205 28.35 4.81 20.07
CA THR A 205 28.20 3.79 21.10
C THR A 205 28.89 2.48 20.73
N HIS A 206 29.22 1.65 21.72
CA HIS A 206 29.78 0.34 21.46
C HIS A 206 28.73 -0.58 20.82
N SER A 207 29.13 -1.39 19.84
CA SER A 207 28.26 -2.35 19.20
C SER A 207 28.21 -3.69 19.95
N ALA A 208 27.14 -4.42 19.71
CA ALA A 208 26.94 -5.84 20.00
C ALA A 208 26.31 -6.50 18.76
N ARG A 209 26.18 -7.82 18.75
CA ARG A 209 25.53 -8.55 17.65
C ARG A 209 24.36 -9.37 18.17
N LEU A 210 23.26 -9.38 17.42
CA LEU A 210 22.15 -10.30 17.64
C LEU A 210 22.12 -11.31 16.51
N ARG A 211 21.98 -12.60 16.84
CA ARG A 211 21.64 -13.65 15.88
C ARG A 211 20.18 -14.05 16.10
N LEU A 212 19.31 -13.72 15.15
CA LEU A 212 17.87 -13.88 15.26
C LEU A 212 17.44 -15.18 14.58
N VAL A 213 16.77 -16.07 15.33
CA VAL A 213 16.32 -17.38 14.86
C VAL A 213 14.87 -17.61 15.28
N ALA A 214 13.99 -17.83 14.30
CA ALA A 214 12.60 -18.25 14.48
C ALA A 214 12.38 -19.71 14.04
N GLY A 215 13.29 -20.27 13.23
CA GLY A 215 13.16 -21.60 12.62
C GLY A 215 12.33 -21.61 11.33
N MET A 216 11.92 -20.43 10.87
CA MET A 216 11.23 -20.17 9.60
C MET A 216 11.37 -18.68 9.25
N PRO A 217 11.33 -18.30 7.96
CA PRO A 217 11.36 -16.89 7.57
C PRO A 217 10.24 -16.10 8.26
N CYS A 218 10.59 -15.01 8.93
CA CYS A 218 9.68 -14.13 9.66
C CYS A 218 9.99 -12.66 9.36
N ARG A 219 9.05 -11.77 9.69
CA ARG A 219 9.32 -10.34 9.83
C ARG A 219 9.87 -10.05 11.21
N TRP A 220 11.03 -9.41 11.25
CA TRP A 220 11.69 -8.95 12.46
C TRP A 220 11.66 -7.43 12.55
N SER A 221 11.66 -6.92 13.78
CA SER A 221 11.87 -5.51 14.09
C SER A 221 12.84 -5.44 15.26
N VAL A 222 13.90 -4.64 15.12
CA VAL A 222 14.87 -4.38 16.19
C VAL A 222 14.96 -2.87 16.35
N MET A 223 14.57 -2.38 17.52
CA MET A 223 14.45 -0.95 17.79
C MET A 223 15.11 -0.60 19.13
N SER A 224 15.90 0.46 19.19
CA SER A 224 16.43 0.98 20.45
C SER A 224 15.41 1.87 21.17
N TRP A 225 15.65 2.13 22.45
CA TRP A 225 14.78 2.97 23.30
C TRP A 225 14.49 4.38 22.76
N ASP A 226 15.33 4.90 21.86
CA ASP A 226 15.19 6.20 21.19
C ASP A 226 14.38 6.13 19.89
N GLY A 227 13.86 4.95 19.54
CA GLY A 227 13.06 4.71 18.34
C GLY A 227 13.87 4.44 17.06
N GLN A 228 15.21 4.40 17.14
CA GLN A 228 16.04 4.07 15.98
C GLN A 228 15.96 2.57 15.65
N GLY A 229 15.85 2.26 14.36
CA GLY A 229 15.83 0.89 13.86
C GLY A 229 17.21 0.35 13.52
N TRP A 230 17.36 -0.96 13.67
CA TRP A 230 18.60 -1.70 13.41
C TRP A 230 18.34 -2.84 12.43
N TYR A 231 19.22 -2.98 11.45
CA TYR A 231 19.00 -3.81 10.26
C TYR A 231 20.21 -4.73 9.99
N PRO A 232 20.00 -5.92 9.41
CA PRO A 232 21.10 -6.71 8.88
C PRO A 232 21.85 -5.93 7.77
N PRO A 233 23.16 -6.16 7.61
CA PRO A 233 23.93 -5.55 6.52
C PRO A 233 23.32 -5.83 5.14
N GLY A 234 23.28 -4.82 4.28
CA GLY A 234 22.78 -4.95 2.91
C GLY A 234 21.26 -5.07 2.77
N THR A 235 20.49 -4.85 3.84
CA THR A 235 19.02 -4.85 3.78
C THR A 235 18.45 -3.43 3.73
N PRO A 236 17.41 -3.14 2.93
CA PRO A 236 16.75 -1.85 2.93
C PRO A 236 16.16 -1.49 4.31
N HIS A 237 16.31 -0.23 4.74
CA HIS A 237 15.88 0.24 6.05
C HIS A 237 14.38 0.55 6.12
N ARG A 238 13.54 -0.49 5.98
CA ARG A 238 12.08 -0.32 5.84
C ARG A 238 11.39 0.01 7.16
N TYR A 239 10.27 0.70 7.05
CA TYR A 239 9.36 1.04 8.13
C TYR A 239 7.91 0.71 7.76
N ASP A 240 7.19 0.12 8.71
CA ASP A 240 5.75 -0.14 8.57
C ASP A 240 4.92 1.11 8.91
N PHE A 241 3.60 1.01 8.75
CA PHE A 241 2.62 2.06 9.03
C PHE A 241 2.70 2.63 10.46
N HIS A 242 3.15 1.84 11.43
CA HIS A 242 3.32 2.29 12.81
C HIS A 242 4.69 2.94 13.05
N GLY A 243 5.50 3.11 12.00
CA GLY A 243 6.86 3.61 12.09
C GLY A 243 7.83 2.60 12.68
N ARG A 244 7.49 1.30 12.70
CA ARG A 244 8.40 0.26 13.22
C ARG A 244 9.37 -0.18 12.12
N PRO A 245 10.68 -0.27 12.42
CA PRO A 245 11.66 -0.78 11.47
C PRO A 245 11.38 -2.25 11.18
N TYR A 246 11.55 -2.72 9.95
CA TYR A 246 11.41 -4.15 9.68
C TYR A 246 12.33 -4.68 8.58
N PHE A 247 12.60 -5.97 8.67
CA PHE A 247 13.27 -6.79 7.65
C PHE A 247 12.76 -8.23 7.74
N HIS A 248 13.03 -9.04 6.72
CA HIS A 248 12.58 -10.43 6.63
C HIS A 248 13.75 -11.40 6.64
N GLY A 249 13.58 -12.54 7.31
CA GLY A 249 14.57 -13.62 7.29
C GLY A 249 14.44 -14.59 8.46
N ASP A 250 15.33 -15.59 8.45
CA ASP A 250 15.60 -16.51 9.56
C ASP A 250 17.10 -16.77 9.61
N ASP A 251 17.63 -16.97 10.80
CA ASP A 251 19.07 -17.09 11.04
C ASP A 251 19.87 -15.90 10.49
N VAL A 252 19.47 -14.70 10.91
CA VAL A 252 20.05 -13.42 10.46
C VAL A 252 20.82 -12.72 11.57
N VAL A 253 21.90 -12.03 11.21
CA VAL A 253 22.75 -11.30 12.16
C VAL A 253 22.54 -9.80 12.00
N VAL A 254 22.33 -9.11 13.11
CA VAL A 254 22.13 -7.66 13.18
C VAL A 254 23.18 -7.05 14.09
N GLU A 255 23.88 -6.01 13.61
CA GLU A 255 24.71 -5.16 14.47
C GLU A 255 23.83 -4.14 15.19
N VAL A 256 23.98 -4.05 16.51
CA VAL A 256 23.11 -3.26 17.37
C VAL A 256 23.92 -2.49 18.42
N PRO A 257 23.36 -1.44 19.03
CA PRO A 257 24.02 -0.74 20.13
C PRO A 257 23.90 -1.56 21.42
N ALA A 258 24.87 -1.41 22.31
CA ALA A 258 24.83 -1.94 23.67
C ALA A 258 23.88 -1.13 24.59
N HIS A 259 22.63 -0.98 24.18
CA HIS A 259 21.55 -0.23 24.83
C HIS A 259 20.30 -1.09 24.94
N PRO A 260 19.29 -0.72 25.75
CA PRO A 260 18.00 -1.41 25.70
C PRO A 260 17.41 -1.43 24.28
N LEU A 261 17.05 -2.61 23.84
CA LEU A 261 16.42 -2.92 22.56
C LEU A 261 15.09 -3.61 22.80
N THR A 262 14.12 -3.31 21.95
CA THR A 262 12.90 -4.07 21.76
C THR A 262 13.05 -4.88 20.48
N ILE A 263 12.94 -6.20 20.59
CA ILE A 263 13.03 -7.14 19.48
C ILE A 263 11.66 -7.75 19.29
N THR A 264 11.07 -7.60 18.11
CA THR A 264 9.75 -8.12 17.76
C THR A 264 9.85 -9.08 16.59
N VAL A 265 9.09 -10.17 16.64
CA VAL A 265 8.94 -11.13 15.53
C VAL A 265 7.46 -11.39 15.24
N THR A 266 7.11 -11.47 13.96
CA THR A 266 5.80 -11.88 13.47
C THR A 266 5.90 -12.49 12.07
N ARG A 267 4.81 -13.07 11.57
CA ARG A 267 4.78 -13.76 10.26
C ARG A 267 3.39 -13.60 9.63
N GLY A 268 3.15 -12.44 9.02
CA GLY A 268 1.86 -12.08 8.45
C GLY A 268 0.71 -12.04 9.45
N MET A 269 -0.51 -12.07 8.92
CA MET A 269 -1.73 -11.99 9.73
C MET A 269 -2.18 -13.32 10.35
N GLU A 270 -1.64 -14.45 9.91
CA GLU A 270 -1.97 -15.79 10.45
C GLU A 270 -1.24 -16.09 11.76
N HIS A 271 -0.23 -15.28 12.10
CA HIS A 271 0.56 -15.43 13.32
C HIS A 271 0.39 -14.22 14.23
N ASP A 272 0.59 -14.46 15.52
CA ASP A 272 0.68 -13.39 16.50
C ASP A 272 2.07 -12.73 16.48
N ARG A 273 2.22 -11.69 17.29
CA ARG A 273 3.49 -11.03 17.57
C ARG A 273 4.11 -11.61 18.84
N LYS A 274 5.42 -11.80 18.83
CA LYS A 274 6.22 -11.97 20.07
C LYS A 274 7.23 -10.85 20.19
N GLU A 275 7.52 -10.48 21.44
CA GLU A 275 8.43 -9.40 21.78
C GLU A 275 9.38 -9.82 22.91
N LEU A 276 10.61 -9.31 22.85
CA LEU A 276 11.63 -9.44 23.86
C LEU A 276 12.32 -8.10 24.06
N GLU A 277 12.48 -7.69 25.31
CA GLU A 277 13.38 -6.61 25.69
C GLU A 277 14.75 -7.17 26.08
N LEU A 278 15.82 -6.59 25.54
CA LEU A 278 17.19 -7.01 25.81
C LEU A 278 18.12 -5.79 25.90
N ARG A 279 19.05 -5.82 26.84
CA ARG A 279 20.24 -4.96 26.81
C ARG A 279 21.45 -5.84 26.47
N PRO A 280 21.99 -5.80 25.24
CA PRO A 280 23.11 -6.64 24.88
C PRO A 280 24.41 -6.08 25.45
N GLU A 281 25.32 -6.98 25.81
CA GLU A 281 26.66 -6.64 26.30
C GLU A 281 27.57 -6.18 25.15
N PRO A 282 28.36 -5.10 25.33
CA PRO A 282 29.28 -4.61 24.30
C PRO A 282 30.25 -5.68 23.78
N GLY A 283 30.35 -5.81 22.46
CA GLY A 283 31.26 -6.72 21.77
C GLY A 283 30.84 -8.19 21.75
N GLU A 284 29.75 -8.55 22.44
CA GLU A 284 29.24 -9.93 22.48
C GLU A 284 28.22 -10.21 21.37
N GLU A 285 28.03 -11.50 21.06
CA GLU A 285 26.96 -11.99 20.19
C GLU A 285 25.90 -12.70 21.04
N HIS A 286 24.64 -12.30 20.88
CA HIS A 286 23.49 -12.84 21.61
C HIS A 286 22.59 -13.62 20.65
N LEU A 287 22.34 -14.89 20.95
CA LEU A 287 21.40 -15.72 20.19
C LEU A 287 19.97 -15.48 20.71
N ILE A 288 19.09 -15.02 19.81
CA ILE A 288 17.70 -14.70 20.11
C ILE A 288 16.79 -15.70 19.39
N GLY A 289 16.32 -16.71 20.15
CA GLY A 289 15.34 -17.68 19.68
C GLY A 289 13.92 -17.20 19.95
N LEU A 290 13.21 -16.69 18.95
CA LEU A 290 11.82 -16.23 19.07
C LEU A 290 10.99 -16.69 17.87
N THR A 291 9.95 -17.49 18.14
CA THR A 291 9.04 -18.01 17.10
C THR A 291 7.61 -17.52 17.37
N PRO A 292 6.98 -16.77 16.45
CA PRO A 292 5.61 -16.30 16.63
C PRO A 292 4.61 -17.46 16.60
N GLU A 293 3.54 -17.36 17.38
CA GLU A 293 2.50 -18.40 17.44
C GLU A 293 1.53 -18.26 16.26
N ARG A 294 1.09 -19.39 15.69
CA ARG A 294 0.08 -19.40 14.63
C ARG A 294 -1.33 -19.32 15.24
N LEU A 295 -2.08 -18.30 14.86
CA LEU A 295 -3.45 -18.04 15.33
C LEU A 295 -4.50 -18.84 14.54
N TYR A 296 -4.26 -19.03 13.25
CA TYR A 296 -5.08 -19.86 12.38
C TYR A 296 -4.25 -20.43 11.23
N ASP A 297 -4.69 -21.55 10.66
CA ASP A 297 -4.03 -22.18 9.52
C ASP A 297 -5.00 -22.19 8.34
N ALA A 298 -4.90 -21.15 7.50
CA ALA A 298 -5.80 -20.99 6.37
C ALA A 298 -5.57 -22.08 5.31
N ALA A 299 -4.30 -22.35 4.98
CA ALA A 299 -3.91 -23.31 3.95
C ALA A 299 -4.35 -24.74 4.31
N ALA A 300 -4.25 -25.15 5.58
CA ALA A 300 -4.77 -26.44 6.05
C ALA A 300 -6.29 -26.60 5.86
N ARG A 301 -7.03 -25.49 5.71
CA ARG A 301 -8.47 -25.44 5.44
C ARG A 301 -8.80 -25.15 3.97
N GLY A 302 -7.81 -25.18 3.07
CA GLY A 302 -7.95 -24.91 1.65
C GLY A 302 -8.14 -23.43 1.29
N TRP A 303 -7.82 -22.52 2.21
CA TRP A 303 -7.86 -21.08 1.98
C TRP A 303 -6.46 -20.52 1.79
N TYR A 304 -6.25 -19.81 0.69
CA TYR A 304 -4.96 -19.21 0.37
C TYR A 304 -5.09 -17.69 0.32
N GLY A 305 -4.27 -17.02 1.15
CA GLY A 305 -4.22 -15.56 1.29
C GLY A 305 -3.35 -14.90 0.24
N ALA A 306 -3.86 -13.86 -0.41
CA ALA A 306 -3.21 -13.18 -1.51
C ALA A 306 -3.19 -11.67 -1.35
N ASP A 307 -2.15 -11.04 -1.88
CA ASP A 307 -2.12 -9.62 -2.15
C ASP A 307 -2.16 -9.43 -3.67
N MET A 308 -3.24 -8.82 -4.14
CA MET A 308 -3.48 -8.70 -5.59
C MET A 308 -2.69 -7.55 -6.22
N HIS A 309 -2.03 -6.71 -5.42
CA HIS A 309 -1.42 -5.49 -5.91
C HIS A 309 -0.14 -5.14 -5.15
N VAL A 310 1.00 -5.59 -5.66
CA VAL A 310 2.33 -5.29 -5.11
C VAL A 310 3.25 -4.87 -6.24
N HIS A 311 4.03 -3.82 -6.03
CA HIS A 311 5.09 -3.41 -6.95
C HIS A 311 6.45 -3.78 -6.40
N LEU A 312 7.31 -4.34 -7.25
CA LEU A 312 8.71 -4.52 -6.90
C LEU A 312 9.45 -3.17 -7.01
N ASN A 313 9.32 -2.50 -8.16
CA ASN A 313 9.89 -1.19 -8.43
C ASN A 313 8.84 -0.20 -8.96
N TRP A 314 8.81 1.02 -8.40
CA TRP A 314 7.82 2.05 -8.72
C TRP A 314 8.34 3.49 -8.49
N GLY A 315 9.56 3.78 -8.93
CA GLY A 315 10.36 4.83 -8.29
C GLY A 315 10.83 4.35 -6.90
N GLY A 316 11.09 5.25 -5.96
CA GLY A 316 11.43 4.87 -4.58
C GLY A 316 12.90 5.08 -4.25
N ASP A 317 13.23 4.93 -2.97
CA ASP A 317 14.55 5.27 -2.43
C ASP A 317 15.55 4.11 -2.46
N VAL A 318 15.09 2.93 -2.89
CA VAL A 318 15.94 1.77 -3.19
C VAL A 318 15.49 1.09 -4.47
N VAL A 319 16.42 0.46 -5.19
CA VAL A 319 16.09 -0.48 -6.27
C VAL A 319 15.92 -1.86 -5.66
N SER A 320 14.73 -2.45 -5.80
CA SER A 320 14.44 -3.75 -5.22
C SER A 320 14.70 -4.87 -6.22
N VAL A 321 15.30 -5.94 -5.71
CA VAL A 321 15.59 -7.14 -6.49
C VAL A 321 14.55 -8.23 -6.21
N PRO A 322 14.37 -9.23 -7.10
CA PRO A 322 13.40 -10.30 -6.85
C PRO A 322 13.58 -11.05 -5.52
N ALA A 323 14.81 -11.11 -4.99
CA ALA A 323 15.09 -11.68 -3.67
C ALA A 323 14.41 -10.92 -2.52
N ASP A 324 14.22 -9.60 -2.64
CA ASP A 324 13.48 -8.80 -1.66
C ASP A 324 12.01 -9.20 -1.60
N ALA A 325 11.37 -9.40 -2.77
CA ALA A 325 10.00 -9.89 -2.86
C ALA A 325 9.86 -11.32 -2.33
N ALA A 326 10.84 -12.19 -2.63
CA ALA A 326 10.88 -13.54 -2.09
C ALA A 326 10.97 -13.53 -0.55
N ALA A 327 11.89 -12.75 0.02
CA ALA A 327 12.05 -12.62 1.46
C ALA A 327 10.78 -12.08 2.13
N ALA A 328 10.16 -11.05 1.54
CA ALA A 328 8.90 -10.50 2.03
C ALA A 328 7.75 -11.52 1.97
N GLN A 329 7.58 -12.22 0.85
CA GLN A 329 6.51 -13.21 0.71
C GLN A 329 6.62 -14.34 1.74
N HIS A 330 7.80 -14.95 1.85
CA HIS A 330 8.04 -16.07 2.77
C HIS A 330 8.01 -15.63 4.23
N GLY A 331 8.55 -14.44 4.52
CA GLY A 331 8.56 -13.83 5.85
C GLY A 331 7.19 -13.37 6.34
N GLU A 332 6.26 -13.08 5.43
CA GLU A 332 4.87 -12.76 5.75
C GLU A 332 3.92 -13.96 5.66
N ASP A 333 4.37 -15.15 5.25
CA ASP A 333 3.46 -16.28 4.92
C ASP A 333 2.38 -15.87 3.91
N LEU A 334 2.76 -15.11 2.88
CA LEU A 334 1.83 -14.67 1.85
C LEU A 334 1.70 -15.76 0.78
N HIS A 335 0.61 -16.52 0.85
CA HIS A 335 0.38 -17.66 -0.03
C HIS A 335 0.36 -17.30 -1.52
N VAL A 336 -0.17 -16.14 -1.91
CA VAL A 336 -0.14 -15.67 -3.31
C VAL A 336 0.35 -14.22 -3.39
N LEU A 337 1.43 -14.01 -4.13
CA LEU A 337 1.98 -12.69 -4.42
C LEU A 337 1.78 -12.35 -5.90
N ASN A 338 1.08 -11.25 -6.17
CA ASN A 338 0.93 -10.67 -7.51
C ASN A 338 1.85 -9.46 -7.68
N LEU A 339 3.01 -9.63 -8.32
CA LEU A 339 3.96 -8.55 -8.60
C LEU A 339 3.59 -7.85 -9.91
N LEU A 340 3.11 -6.62 -9.82
CA LEU A 340 2.59 -5.86 -10.95
C LEU A 340 3.68 -5.01 -11.61
N ALA A 341 3.89 -5.22 -12.91
CA ALA A 341 4.54 -4.23 -13.75
C ALA A 341 3.57 -3.08 -14.04
N GLY A 342 4.05 -1.83 -14.06
CA GLY A 342 3.22 -0.65 -14.34
C GLY A 342 4.02 0.64 -14.37
N ASN A 343 3.39 1.74 -14.78
CA ASN A 343 4.01 3.06 -14.90
C ASN A 343 3.63 3.98 -13.74
N VAL A 344 4.39 5.05 -13.46
CA VAL A 344 4.08 5.98 -12.35
C VAL A 344 3.30 7.20 -12.85
N SER A 345 3.97 8.15 -13.52
CA SER A 345 3.35 9.35 -14.11
C SER A 345 3.61 9.50 -15.61
N GLY A 346 4.71 8.92 -16.11
CA GLY A 346 5.03 8.88 -17.52
C GLY A 346 4.66 7.56 -18.21
N ARG A 347 5.22 7.33 -19.40
CA ARG A 347 5.01 6.09 -20.17
C ARG A 347 5.84 4.89 -19.71
N ARG A 348 6.90 5.10 -18.94
CA ARG A 348 7.84 4.03 -18.55
C ARG A 348 7.12 3.02 -17.67
N VAL A 349 7.18 1.75 -18.03
CA VAL A 349 6.61 0.64 -17.26
C VAL A 349 7.74 -0.03 -16.49
N TYR A 350 7.74 0.10 -15.17
CA TYR A 350 8.68 -0.59 -14.28
C TYR A 350 8.37 -2.08 -14.23
N ASP A 351 9.42 -2.89 -14.08
CA ASP A 351 9.40 -4.36 -14.04
C ASP A 351 8.78 -5.03 -15.27
N ARG A 352 8.70 -4.30 -16.40
CA ARG A 352 8.23 -4.85 -17.68
C ARG A 352 9.09 -6.03 -18.13
N GLU A 353 10.41 -5.92 -18.01
CA GLU A 353 11.35 -6.96 -18.39
C GLU A 353 11.16 -8.22 -17.55
N ALA A 354 10.84 -8.05 -16.26
CA ALA A 354 10.49 -9.16 -15.37
C ALA A 354 9.18 -9.82 -15.79
N LEU A 355 8.14 -9.02 -16.09
CA LEU A 355 6.88 -9.56 -16.62
C LEU A 355 7.12 -10.35 -17.91
N GLU A 356 7.79 -9.77 -18.91
CA GLU A 356 8.08 -10.42 -20.19
C GLU A 356 8.92 -11.70 -20.01
N GLN A 357 9.83 -11.72 -19.04
CA GLN A 357 10.69 -12.87 -18.76
C GLN A 357 9.94 -14.05 -18.12
N TRP A 358 8.98 -13.78 -17.22
CA TRP A 358 8.29 -14.81 -16.44
C TRP A 358 6.80 -14.92 -16.74
N THR A 359 6.33 -14.40 -17.88
CA THR A 359 4.91 -14.50 -18.16
C THR A 359 4.48 -15.96 -18.33
N GLY A 360 3.32 -16.32 -17.78
CA GLY A 360 2.82 -17.69 -17.84
C GLY A 360 3.46 -18.63 -16.81
N GLU A 361 4.55 -18.23 -16.15
CA GLU A 361 5.34 -19.05 -15.24
C GLU A 361 5.21 -18.59 -13.78
N ASP A 362 5.44 -19.52 -12.86
CA ASP A 362 5.59 -19.21 -11.44
C ASP A 362 7.00 -18.66 -11.20
N LEU A 363 7.13 -17.63 -10.37
CA LEU A 363 8.43 -17.04 -10.07
C LEU A 363 9.32 -18.03 -9.29
N PRO A 364 10.66 -17.93 -9.39
CA PRO A 364 11.58 -19.00 -8.97
C PRO A 364 11.55 -19.42 -7.49
N TRP A 365 11.00 -18.58 -6.61
CA TRP A 365 10.87 -18.88 -5.16
C TRP A 365 9.49 -19.44 -4.78
N SER A 366 8.62 -19.70 -5.76
CA SER A 366 7.33 -20.35 -5.53
C SER A 366 7.54 -21.81 -5.09
N ASP A 367 6.67 -22.28 -4.21
CA ASP A 367 6.66 -23.64 -3.68
C ASP A 367 5.21 -24.20 -3.58
N ALA A 368 5.00 -25.27 -2.83
CA ALA A 368 3.69 -25.92 -2.70
C ALA A 368 2.63 -25.08 -1.98
N THR A 369 3.05 -24.09 -1.18
CA THR A 369 2.19 -23.23 -0.34
C THR A 369 2.29 -21.75 -0.68
N HIS A 370 3.35 -21.33 -1.38
CA HIS A 370 3.59 -19.96 -1.81
C HIS A 370 3.68 -19.89 -3.34
N LEU A 371 2.82 -19.09 -3.95
CA LEU A 371 2.76 -18.86 -5.38
C LEU A 371 3.09 -17.40 -5.66
N ALA A 372 4.08 -17.15 -6.49
CA ALA A 372 4.46 -15.80 -6.91
C ALA A 372 4.32 -15.69 -8.43
N ARG A 373 3.66 -14.62 -8.90
CA ARG A 373 3.42 -14.39 -10.33
C ARG A 373 3.69 -12.93 -10.68
N MET A 374 4.28 -12.73 -11.86
CA MET A 374 4.19 -11.42 -12.50
C MET A 374 2.78 -11.17 -13.01
N GLY A 375 2.32 -9.94 -12.83
CA GLY A 375 1.08 -9.39 -13.32
C GLY A 375 1.31 -8.00 -13.93
N VAL A 376 0.22 -7.29 -14.20
CA VAL A 376 0.27 -5.91 -14.70
C VAL A 376 -0.75 -5.04 -13.99
N GLU A 377 -0.37 -3.82 -13.63
CA GLU A 377 -1.31 -2.75 -13.37
C GLU A 377 -1.57 -2.02 -14.70
N TYR A 378 -2.75 -2.24 -15.29
CA TYR A 378 -3.21 -1.49 -16.46
C TYR A 378 -3.81 -0.17 -16.01
N ARG A 379 -3.30 0.96 -16.51
CA ARG A 379 -3.59 2.27 -15.93
C ARG A 379 -4.23 3.25 -16.91
N ASN A 380 -5.19 4.01 -16.39
CA ASN A 380 -5.65 5.28 -16.94
C ASN A 380 -6.11 6.19 -15.78
N ASP A 381 -5.51 7.37 -15.62
CA ASP A 381 -5.81 8.25 -14.47
C ASP A 381 -7.22 8.86 -14.48
N LEU A 382 -7.91 8.85 -15.62
CA LEU A 382 -9.29 9.31 -15.76
C LEU A 382 -10.30 8.19 -15.50
N LEU A 383 -10.06 7.00 -16.07
CA LEU A 383 -11.01 5.87 -16.11
C LEU A 383 -10.84 4.90 -14.95
N GLY A 384 -9.62 4.78 -14.41
CA GLY A 384 -9.28 3.91 -13.28
C GLY A 384 -8.13 2.95 -13.58
N HIS A 385 -7.59 2.34 -12.54
CA HIS A 385 -6.51 1.36 -12.64
C HIS A 385 -7.01 -0.06 -12.38
N VAL A 386 -6.45 -1.01 -13.11
CA VAL A 386 -6.86 -2.42 -13.14
C VAL A 386 -5.64 -3.28 -12.85
N TYR A 387 -5.73 -4.18 -11.88
CA TYR A 387 -4.72 -5.25 -11.75
C TYR A 387 -5.09 -6.44 -12.64
N ALA A 388 -4.07 -7.15 -13.12
CA ALA A 388 -4.21 -8.43 -13.77
C ALA A 388 -3.25 -9.45 -13.15
N PHE A 389 -3.80 -10.54 -12.62
CA PHE A 389 -3.04 -11.62 -12.03
C PHE A 389 -2.82 -12.76 -13.02
N ALA A 390 -1.56 -13.19 -13.12
CA ALA A 390 -1.09 -14.35 -13.88
C ALA A 390 -1.53 -14.40 -15.35
N PRO A 391 -1.33 -13.33 -16.15
CA PRO A 391 -1.52 -13.42 -17.60
C PRO A 391 -0.59 -14.48 -18.23
N ARG A 392 -1.00 -15.06 -19.37
CA ARG A 392 -0.20 -16.04 -20.13
C ARG A 392 0.80 -15.43 -21.12
N ALA A 393 0.65 -14.15 -21.43
CA ALA A 393 1.65 -13.35 -22.16
C ALA A 393 1.59 -11.89 -21.68
N ALA A 394 2.63 -11.10 -21.92
CA ALA A 394 2.59 -9.66 -21.65
C ALA A 394 1.51 -9.02 -22.55
N PRO A 395 0.74 -8.04 -22.04
CA PRO A 395 -0.26 -7.36 -22.85
C PRO A 395 0.40 -6.46 -23.90
N ALA A 396 -0.32 -6.18 -24.98
CA ALA A 396 0.09 -5.23 -26.01
C ALA A 396 0.06 -3.78 -25.50
N ARG A 397 -0.78 -3.49 -24.50
CA ARG A 397 -0.89 -2.18 -23.86
C ARG A 397 -0.85 -2.31 -22.33
N PHE A 398 -0.14 -1.39 -21.71
CA PHE A 398 0.01 -1.28 -20.25
C PHE A 398 -0.78 -0.11 -19.68
N HIS A 399 -1.09 0.90 -20.50
CA HIS A 399 -1.79 2.09 -20.05
C HIS A 399 -2.33 2.89 -21.23
N THR A 400 -3.21 3.85 -20.93
CA THR A 400 -3.68 4.91 -21.83
C THR A 400 -3.72 6.25 -21.09
N GLY A 401 -3.71 7.38 -21.80
CA GLY A 401 -3.85 8.70 -21.19
C GLY A 401 -2.59 9.32 -20.55
N PHE A 402 -1.44 8.63 -20.58
CA PHE A 402 -0.17 9.11 -20.01
C PHE A 402 0.70 9.86 -21.06
N ASP A 403 1.50 10.83 -20.60
CA ASP A 403 2.32 11.73 -21.44
C ASP A 403 1.55 12.43 -22.58
N GLY A 404 0.30 12.82 -22.31
CA GLY A 404 -0.54 13.52 -23.27
C GLY A 404 -1.25 12.63 -24.28
N ASP A 405 -1.06 11.31 -24.22
CA ASP A 405 -1.80 10.36 -25.05
C ASP A 405 -3.31 10.44 -24.82
N ALA A 406 -4.05 9.89 -25.79
CA ALA A 406 -5.48 9.74 -25.67
C ALA A 406 -5.84 8.77 -24.53
N ASP A 407 -6.93 9.07 -23.82
CA ASP A 407 -7.64 8.15 -22.93
C ASP A 407 -8.41 7.11 -23.78
N TRP A 408 -7.71 6.43 -24.68
CA TRP A 408 -8.28 5.49 -25.63
C TRP A 408 -7.30 4.36 -25.98
N PRO A 409 -7.78 3.10 -26.09
CA PRO A 409 -9.18 2.66 -25.93
C PRO A 409 -9.68 2.75 -24.46
N PRO A 410 -11.00 2.60 -24.23
CA PRO A 410 -11.55 2.40 -22.89
C PRO A 410 -10.83 1.27 -22.12
N ASN A 411 -10.90 1.29 -20.79
CA ASN A 411 -10.33 0.22 -19.96
C ASN A 411 -10.92 -1.17 -20.32
N ALA A 412 -12.18 -1.22 -20.76
CA ALA A 412 -12.86 -2.40 -21.25
C ALA A 412 -12.06 -3.19 -22.30
N ASP A 413 -11.32 -2.51 -23.19
CA ASP A 413 -10.50 -3.17 -24.21
C ASP A 413 -9.25 -3.83 -23.61
N GLY A 414 -8.59 -3.14 -22.67
CA GLY A 414 -7.50 -3.72 -21.88
C GLY A 414 -7.98 -4.93 -21.06
N LEU A 415 -9.14 -4.82 -20.42
CA LEU A 415 -9.78 -5.92 -19.69
C LEU A 415 -10.06 -7.12 -20.60
N ARG A 416 -10.63 -6.91 -21.79
CA ARG A 416 -10.88 -7.98 -22.77
C ARG A 416 -9.59 -8.67 -23.20
N GLU A 417 -8.53 -7.92 -23.47
CA GLU A 417 -7.22 -8.47 -23.82
C GLU A 417 -6.67 -9.34 -22.67
N LEU A 418 -6.59 -8.78 -21.46
CA LEU A 418 -6.06 -9.45 -20.27
C LEU A 418 -6.84 -10.73 -19.93
N ARG A 419 -8.17 -10.69 -20.04
CA ARG A 419 -9.01 -11.89 -19.92
C ARG A 419 -8.73 -12.92 -21.01
N GLY A 420 -8.52 -12.49 -22.25
CA GLY A 420 -8.10 -13.37 -23.36
C GLY A 420 -6.76 -14.07 -23.06
N LEU A 421 -5.87 -13.36 -22.39
CA LEU A 421 -4.61 -13.90 -21.86
C LEU A 421 -4.79 -14.82 -20.63
N GLY A 422 -6.02 -14.98 -20.13
CA GLY A 422 -6.38 -15.86 -19.02
C GLY A 422 -6.28 -15.20 -17.64
N ALA A 423 -5.92 -13.93 -17.56
CA ALA A 423 -5.69 -13.22 -16.32
C ALA A 423 -6.97 -13.07 -15.50
N LEU A 424 -6.86 -13.19 -14.18
CA LEU A 424 -7.87 -12.67 -13.26
C LEU A 424 -7.73 -11.15 -13.24
N VAL A 425 -8.83 -10.42 -13.43
CA VAL A 425 -8.79 -8.95 -13.55
C VAL A 425 -9.72 -8.28 -12.53
N GLY A 426 -9.24 -7.22 -11.90
CA GLY A 426 -9.98 -6.43 -10.92
C GLY A 426 -9.58 -4.97 -10.93
N TYR A 427 -10.44 -4.10 -10.42
CA TYR A 427 -10.09 -2.68 -10.22
C TYR A 427 -9.34 -2.48 -8.90
N SER A 428 -8.28 -1.68 -8.98
CA SER A 428 -7.37 -1.33 -7.88
C SER A 428 -7.77 -0.01 -7.23
N HIS A 429 -7.46 0.13 -5.93
CA HIS A 429 -7.50 1.38 -5.13
C HIS A 429 -8.56 2.42 -5.54
N PRO A 430 -9.83 1.98 -5.66
CA PRO A 430 -10.78 2.60 -6.58
C PRO A 430 -11.32 3.96 -6.13
N PHE A 431 -11.39 4.24 -4.83
CA PHE A 431 -12.00 5.48 -4.31
C PHE A 431 -11.23 6.03 -3.11
N ARG A 432 -10.83 7.31 -3.21
CA ARG A 432 -10.33 8.13 -2.08
C ARG A 432 -11.40 9.07 -1.54
N THR A 433 -12.28 9.56 -2.40
CA THR A 433 -13.41 10.41 -1.99
C THR A 433 -14.34 9.64 -1.06
N PRO A 434 -14.71 10.19 0.10
CA PRO A 434 -15.66 9.56 1.00
C PRO A 434 -17.00 9.27 0.32
N ILE A 435 -17.41 8.00 0.29
CA ILE A 435 -18.74 7.56 -0.19
C ILE A 435 -19.35 6.69 0.91
N THR A 436 -20.55 7.04 1.37
CA THR A 436 -21.26 6.29 2.42
C THR A 436 -22.42 5.50 1.84
N ASP A 437 -22.92 4.51 2.61
CA ASP A 437 -24.18 3.82 2.28
C ASP A 437 -25.30 4.86 2.12
N GLY A 438 -26.07 4.79 1.04
CA GLY A 438 -27.16 5.74 0.78
C GLY A 438 -26.74 7.01 0.02
N ALA A 439 -25.45 7.32 -0.07
CA ALA A 439 -25.00 8.50 -0.82
C ALA A 439 -25.30 8.37 -2.33
N PRO A 440 -25.57 9.50 -3.03
CA PRO A 440 -25.56 9.52 -4.49
C PRO A 440 -24.16 9.18 -5.04
N PRO A 441 -23.98 8.94 -6.35
CA PRO A 441 -22.69 8.62 -6.97
C PRO A 441 -21.71 9.81 -6.98
N GLN A 442 -21.32 10.26 -5.78
CA GLN A 442 -20.35 11.33 -5.57
C GLN A 442 -18.93 10.82 -5.86
N GLY A 443 -18.02 11.72 -6.25
CA GLY A 443 -16.63 11.36 -6.55
C GLY A 443 -16.37 10.87 -7.99
N VAL A 444 -17.42 10.58 -8.77
CA VAL A 444 -17.30 10.35 -10.23
C VAL A 444 -16.74 11.59 -10.91
N VAL A 445 -17.32 12.75 -10.62
CA VAL A 445 -16.75 14.03 -10.99
C VAL A 445 -15.99 14.56 -9.79
N SER A 446 -14.68 14.77 -9.97
CA SER A 446 -13.78 15.30 -8.94
C SER A 446 -13.18 16.60 -9.45
N PRO A 447 -12.94 17.60 -8.56
CA PRO A 447 -12.15 18.78 -8.94
C PRO A 447 -10.80 18.39 -9.54
N VAL A 448 -10.22 17.26 -9.12
CA VAL A 448 -9.04 16.63 -9.72
C VAL A 448 -9.50 15.46 -10.60
N PRO A 449 -9.80 15.67 -11.89
CA PRO A 449 -10.40 14.64 -12.75
C PRO A 449 -9.47 13.45 -12.99
N ARG A 450 -8.15 13.66 -12.93
CA ARG A 450 -7.13 12.61 -13.09
C ARG A 450 -6.57 12.21 -11.73
N ASN A 451 -7.20 11.22 -11.11
CA ASN A 451 -6.93 10.82 -9.73
C ASN A 451 -7.04 9.30 -9.50
N CYS A 452 -6.88 8.50 -10.57
CA CYS A 452 -6.92 7.03 -10.58
C CYS A 452 -8.21 6.34 -10.10
N ALA A 453 -9.26 7.09 -9.77
CA ALA A 453 -10.51 6.49 -9.31
C ALA A 453 -11.11 5.52 -10.35
N ALA A 454 -11.65 4.38 -9.89
CA ALA A 454 -12.20 3.32 -10.73
C ALA A 454 -13.56 3.69 -11.31
N ARG A 455 -13.59 4.65 -12.24
CA ARG A 455 -14.83 5.21 -12.76
C ARG A 455 -15.50 4.33 -13.80
N GLU A 456 -14.73 3.67 -14.67
CA GLU A 456 -15.27 2.77 -15.70
C GLU A 456 -15.74 1.42 -15.13
N LEU A 457 -15.38 1.10 -13.88
CA LEU A 457 -15.81 -0.09 -13.13
C LEU A 457 -17.31 -0.38 -13.23
N VAL A 458 -18.17 0.65 -13.17
CA VAL A 458 -19.63 0.46 -13.22
C VAL A 458 -20.07 -0.09 -14.57
N ALA A 459 -19.48 0.39 -15.66
CA ALA A 459 -19.75 -0.12 -17.00
C ALA A 459 -19.20 -1.55 -17.15
N ASP A 460 -17.96 -1.77 -16.75
CA ASP A 460 -17.29 -3.06 -16.87
C ASP A 460 -17.93 -4.17 -16.03
N ALA A 461 -18.43 -3.82 -14.83
CA ALA A 461 -19.16 -4.74 -13.97
C ALA A 461 -20.51 -5.15 -14.59
N ALA A 462 -21.22 -4.22 -15.23
CA ALA A 462 -22.46 -4.53 -15.94
C ALA A 462 -22.23 -5.53 -17.07
N LEU A 463 -21.14 -5.35 -17.81
CA LEU A 463 -20.75 -6.17 -18.96
C LEU A 463 -20.07 -7.50 -18.58
N GLY A 464 -19.78 -7.72 -17.29
CA GLY A 464 -19.08 -8.93 -16.81
C GLY A 464 -17.62 -9.00 -17.23
N LEU A 465 -16.98 -7.86 -17.46
CA LEU A 465 -15.56 -7.77 -17.85
C LEU A 465 -14.61 -7.82 -16.65
N VAL A 466 -15.10 -7.57 -15.44
CA VAL A 466 -14.31 -7.54 -14.20
C VAL A 466 -14.70 -8.70 -13.29
N ASP A 467 -13.71 -9.38 -12.71
CA ASP A 467 -13.93 -10.52 -11.82
C ASP A 467 -14.07 -10.09 -10.34
N SER A 468 -13.41 -9.00 -9.96
CA SER A 468 -13.23 -8.59 -8.56
C SER A 468 -12.98 -7.09 -8.37
N LEU A 469 -13.12 -6.64 -7.13
CA LEU A 469 -12.79 -5.28 -6.70
C LEU A 469 -11.93 -5.32 -5.44
N ASP A 470 -10.82 -4.58 -5.42
CA ASP A 470 -10.00 -4.39 -4.23
C ASP A 470 -10.72 -3.47 -3.24
N VAL A 471 -11.64 -4.07 -2.47
CA VAL A 471 -12.38 -3.38 -1.42
C VAL A 471 -11.47 -2.99 -0.27
N LEU A 472 -10.52 -3.88 0.06
CA LEU A 472 -9.47 -3.56 0.99
C LEU A 472 -8.28 -3.02 0.21
N THR A 473 -7.96 -1.77 0.47
CA THR A 473 -6.98 -1.02 -0.30
C THR A 473 -6.35 0.08 0.56
N HIS A 474 -5.22 0.61 0.11
CA HIS A 474 -4.56 1.76 0.72
C HIS A 474 -5.35 3.08 0.59
N ALA A 475 -6.31 3.17 -0.34
CA ALA A 475 -7.16 4.34 -0.56
C ALA A 475 -8.24 4.46 0.53
N SER A 476 -9.51 4.16 0.24
CA SER A 476 -10.59 4.19 1.24
C SER A 476 -11.35 2.86 1.27
N ILE A 477 -11.13 2.06 2.32
CA ILE A 477 -11.84 0.79 2.54
C ILE A 477 -13.34 1.04 2.71
N ALA A 478 -13.74 2.00 3.54
CA ALA A 478 -15.14 2.30 3.81
C ALA A 478 -15.90 2.72 2.55
N SER A 479 -15.31 3.62 1.76
CA SER A 479 -15.94 4.11 0.52
C SER A 479 -16.05 3.02 -0.53
N THR A 480 -14.99 2.23 -0.67
CA THR A 480 -14.99 1.11 -1.62
C THR A 480 -15.99 0.03 -1.23
N ALA A 481 -16.12 -0.27 0.07
CA ALA A 481 -17.11 -1.23 0.55
C ALA A 481 -18.54 -0.77 0.28
N ALA A 482 -18.83 0.53 0.40
CA ALA A 482 -20.13 1.10 0.05
C ALA A 482 -20.45 0.95 -1.45
N VAL A 483 -19.51 1.31 -2.33
CA VAL A 483 -19.67 1.15 -3.79
C VAL A 483 -19.78 -0.33 -4.17
N TYR A 484 -18.96 -1.21 -3.58
CA TYR A 484 -19.05 -2.66 -3.79
C TYR A 484 -20.47 -3.18 -3.52
N ARG A 485 -21.08 -2.76 -2.40
CA ARG A 485 -22.46 -3.13 -2.05
C ARG A 485 -23.48 -2.61 -3.06
N ARG A 486 -23.33 -1.38 -3.57
CA ARG A 486 -24.17 -0.86 -4.66
C ARG A 486 -24.06 -1.74 -5.91
N LEU A 487 -22.85 -2.13 -6.31
CA LEU A 487 -22.64 -2.95 -7.51
C LEU A 487 -23.28 -4.34 -7.39
N ILE A 488 -23.06 -5.04 -6.28
CA ILE A 488 -23.68 -6.38 -6.08
C ILE A 488 -25.18 -6.27 -5.86
N GLY A 489 -25.67 -5.20 -5.23
CA GLY A 489 -27.10 -4.92 -5.06
C GLY A 489 -27.81 -4.60 -6.38
N ALA A 490 -27.09 -3.98 -7.32
CA ALA A 490 -27.55 -3.76 -8.69
C ALA A 490 -27.52 -5.05 -9.56
N GLY A 491 -27.06 -6.18 -9.01
CA GLY A 491 -27.05 -7.48 -9.68
C GLY A 491 -25.72 -7.87 -10.33
N ASN A 492 -24.64 -7.11 -10.10
CA ASN A 492 -23.32 -7.51 -10.60
C ASN A 492 -22.71 -8.64 -9.77
N ARG A 493 -21.96 -9.54 -10.42
CA ARG A 493 -21.26 -10.66 -9.77
C ARG A 493 -19.78 -10.31 -9.65
N LEU A 494 -19.39 -9.74 -8.51
CA LEU A 494 -18.01 -9.32 -8.23
C LEU A 494 -17.50 -9.98 -6.95
N ALA A 495 -16.30 -10.54 -7.00
CA ALA A 495 -15.62 -11.00 -5.80
C ALA A 495 -15.01 -9.83 -5.01
N VAL A 496 -14.96 -9.97 -3.70
CA VAL A 496 -14.20 -9.07 -2.83
C VAL A 496 -12.74 -9.49 -2.88
N THR A 497 -11.85 -8.54 -3.14
CA THR A 497 -10.39 -8.75 -3.08
C THR A 497 -9.70 -7.68 -2.24
N ALA A 498 -8.40 -7.83 -2.07
CA ALA A 498 -7.53 -6.87 -1.44
C ALA A 498 -6.28 -6.65 -2.30
N GLY A 499 -5.90 -5.39 -2.46
CA GLY A 499 -4.68 -4.98 -3.14
C GLY A 499 -4.04 -3.85 -2.36
N THR A 500 -2.86 -4.10 -1.82
CA THR A 500 -2.22 -3.17 -0.90
C THR A 500 -1.59 -1.98 -1.59
N ASP A 501 -1.18 -2.13 -2.86
CA ASP A 501 -0.28 -1.20 -3.54
C ASP A 501 1.03 -1.01 -2.74
N ALA A 502 1.51 -2.09 -2.12
CA ALA A 502 2.78 -2.11 -1.44
C ALA A 502 3.92 -2.00 -2.46
N MET A 503 4.85 -1.09 -2.24
CA MET A 503 5.97 -0.81 -3.12
C MET A 503 7.26 -1.21 -2.43
N ILE A 504 7.86 -2.31 -2.87
CA ILE A 504 9.10 -2.81 -2.29
C ILE A 504 10.23 -1.80 -2.56
N SER A 505 10.21 -0.96 -3.59
CA SER A 505 11.23 0.08 -3.74
C SER A 505 11.16 1.26 -2.77
N PHE A 506 10.17 1.30 -1.85
CA PHE A 506 10.06 2.35 -0.84
C PHE A 506 10.35 1.84 0.57
N THR A 507 11.26 2.52 1.28
CA THR A 507 11.55 2.19 2.69
C THR A 507 10.60 2.86 3.67
N ARG A 508 10.02 4.01 3.29
CA ARG A 508 9.07 4.76 4.11
C ARG A 508 8.09 5.56 3.25
N SER A 509 6.82 5.15 3.23
CA SER A 509 5.76 5.77 2.42
C SER A 509 4.37 5.39 2.96
N ASP A 510 4.06 5.80 4.20
CA ASP A 510 2.77 5.52 4.88
C ASP A 510 2.40 4.02 4.78
N ASN A 511 1.24 3.64 4.22
CA ASN A 511 0.83 2.24 4.08
C ASN A 511 1.36 1.55 2.81
N GLN A 512 2.08 2.25 1.93
CA GLN A 512 2.68 1.69 0.72
C GLN A 512 4.11 1.14 0.96
N SER A 513 4.80 1.54 2.04
CA SER A 513 6.05 0.86 2.47
C SER A 513 5.82 -0.28 3.45
N ASN A 514 4.56 -0.63 3.73
CA ASN A 514 4.23 -1.80 4.53
C ASN A 514 4.72 -3.08 3.87
N PRO A 515 4.92 -4.16 4.66
CA PRO A 515 5.11 -5.49 4.11
C PRO A 515 3.94 -5.90 3.19
N PRO A 516 4.21 -6.54 2.04
CA PRO A 516 3.19 -7.14 1.20
C PRO A 516 2.24 -8.05 1.97
N GLY A 517 0.95 -8.01 1.62
CA GLY A 517 -0.07 -8.81 2.29
C GLY A 517 -0.50 -8.28 3.65
N TRP A 518 -0.33 -6.99 3.94
CA TRP A 518 -0.95 -6.35 5.12
C TRP A 518 -2.48 -6.30 5.02
N ALA A 519 -3.01 -6.23 3.80
CA ALA A 519 -4.38 -6.62 3.48
C ALA A 519 -4.33 -7.85 2.57
N ARG A 520 -5.22 -8.81 2.78
CA ARG A 520 -5.28 -10.05 2.00
C ARG A 520 -6.68 -10.36 1.55
N VAL A 521 -6.79 -10.94 0.36
CA VAL A 521 -7.93 -11.77 -0.01
C VAL A 521 -7.58 -13.22 0.23
N TYR A 522 -8.42 -13.93 0.98
CA TYR A 522 -8.37 -15.39 1.07
C TYR A 522 -9.33 -15.97 0.05
N ALA A 523 -8.83 -16.89 -0.78
CA ALA A 523 -9.66 -17.64 -1.74
C ALA A 523 -9.63 -19.14 -1.43
N ARG A 524 -10.80 -19.78 -1.46
CA ARG A 524 -10.91 -21.23 -1.22
C ARG A 524 -10.79 -22.04 -2.50
N THR A 525 -9.74 -22.85 -2.60
CA THR A 525 -9.52 -23.76 -3.73
C THR A 525 -9.94 -25.18 -3.39
N ASP A 526 -10.42 -25.92 -4.38
CA ASP A 526 -10.70 -27.35 -4.27
C ASP A 526 -9.47 -28.12 -4.80
N GLY A 527 -8.45 -28.25 -3.95
CA GLY A 527 -7.18 -28.91 -4.29
C GLY A 527 -5.94 -27.99 -4.18
N PRO A 528 -4.80 -28.41 -4.75
CA PRO A 528 -3.52 -27.72 -4.60
C PRO A 528 -3.56 -26.26 -5.08
N LEU A 529 -2.76 -25.42 -4.43
CA LEU A 529 -2.56 -24.04 -4.86
C LEU A 529 -1.89 -24.02 -6.24
N THR A 530 -2.56 -23.41 -7.20
CA THR A 530 -2.02 -23.06 -8.52
C THR A 530 -2.62 -21.72 -8.95
N ALA A 531 -1.94 -20.98 -9.82
CA ALA A 531 -2.47 -19.70 -10.33
C ALA A 531 -3.88 -19.84 -10.92
N ARG A 532 -4.12 -20.94 -11.63
CA ARG A 532 -5.41 -21.25 -12.25
C ARG A 532 -6.49 -21.57 -11.21
N ALA A 533 -6.19 -22.41 -10.23
CA ALA A 533 -7.14 -22.78 -9.19
C ALA A 533 -7.50 -21.58 -8.31
N PHE A 534 -6.49 -20.77 -7.96
CA PHE A 534 -6.68 -19.52 -7.21
C PHE A 534 -7.56 -18.53 -7.99
N ALA A 535 -7.21 -18.24 -9.25
CA ALA A 535 -8.00 -17.35 -10.10
C ALA A 535 -9.45 -17.85 -10.28
N ALA A 536 -9.66 -19.16 -10.43
CA ALA A 536 -11.00 -19.74 -10.52
C ALA A 536 -11.80 -19.60 -9.21
N ALA A 537 -11.14 -19.70 -8.05
CA ALA A 537 -11.78 -19.48 -6.75
C ALA A 537 -12.21 -18.03 -6.56
N VAL A 538 -11.37 -17.07 -6.94
CA VAL A 538 -11.72 -15.65 -6.92
C VAL A 538 -12.88 -15.37 -7.85
N ARG A 539 -12.84 -15.81 -9.11
CA ARG A 539 -13.96 -15.64 -10.07
C ARG A 539 -15.28 -16.23 -9.59
N ALA A 540 -15.21 -17.32 -8.82
CA ALA A 540 -16.38 -17.95 -8.23
C ALA A 540 -16.88 -17.25 -6.95
N GLY A 541 -16.25 -16.15 -6.51
CA GLY A 541 -16.61 -15.42 -5.29
C GLY A 541 -16.36 -16.22 -4.00
N ARG A 542 -15.54 -17.27 -4.04
CA ARG A 542 -15.18 -18.05 -2.85
C ARG A 542 -14.11 -17.34 -2.04
N THR A 543 -14.38 -16.08 -1.69
CA THR A 543 -13.41 -15.19 -1.08
C THR A 543 -13.94 -14.46 0.14
N PHE A 544 -13.00 -14.04 0.99
CA PHE A 544 -13.17 -12.89 1.87
C PHE A 544 -11.87 -12.09 1.88
N ALA A 545 -11.97 -10.79 2.16
CA ALA A 545 -10.82 -9.91 2.28
C ALA A 545 -10.71 -9.37 3.70
N THR A 546 -9.50 -9.26 4.23
CA THR A 546 -9.21 -8.84 5.61
C THR A 546 -7.91 -8.03 5.75
N THR A 547 -7.85 -7.13 6.74
CA THR A 547 -6.61 -6.47 7.19
C THR A 547 -5.99 -7.11 8.44
N GLY A 548 -6.46 -8.29 8.85
CA GLY A 548 -6.03 -8.96 10.08
C GLY A 548 -6.96 -10.08 10.54
N PRO A 549 -8.24 -9.79 10.84
CA PRO A 549 -9.13 -10.78 11.44
C PRO A 549 -9.50 -11.89 10.46
N TRP A 550 -9.54 -13.12 10.95
CA TRP A 550 -10.11 -14.24 10.20
C TRP A 550 -11.64 -14.12 10.17
N LEU A 551 -12.28 -14.39 9.02
CA LEU A 551 -13.73 -14.25 8.85
C LEU A 551 -14.34 -15.47 8.16
N GLU A 552 -15.40 -15.98 8.77
CA GLU A 552 -16.20 -17.12 8.28
C GLU A 552 -17.65 -16.67 8.06
N LEU A 553 -18.25 -17.09 6.94
CA LEU A 553 -19.67 -16.93 6.64
C LEU A 553 -20.26 -18.29 6.21
N SER A 554 -21.40 -18.64 6.80
CA SER A 554 -22.23 -19.79 6.41
C SER A 554 -23.69 -19.36 6.28
N VAL A 555 -24.33 -19.73 5.17
CA VAL A 555 -25.76 -19.54 4.91
C VAL A 555 -26.35 -20.90 4.54
N ASN A 556 -27.16 -21.49 5.43
CA ASN A 556 -27.62 -22.88 5.31
C ASN A 556 -26.47 -23.88 5.03
N GLY A 557 -25.29 -23.66 5.60
CA GLY A 557 -24.11 -24.51 5.38
C GLY A 557 -23.28 -24.15 4.14
N HIS A 558 -23.70 -23.17 3.34
CA HIS A 558 -22.97 -22.72 2.16
C HIS A 558 -22.14 -21.45 2.45
N GLY A 559 -20.92 -21.41 1.92
CA GLY A 559 -20.01 -20.27 2.06
C GLY A 559 -20.07 -19.29 0.88
N PRO A 560 -19.25 -18.22 0.92
CA PRO A 560 -19.16 -17.20 -0.12
C PRO A 560 -19.06 -17.76 -1.54
N GLY A 561 -19.71 -17.08 -2.49
CA GLY A 561 -19.75 -17.46 -3.90
C GLY A 561 -20.88 -18.44 -4.27
N HIS A 562 -21.54 -19.03 -3.29
CA HIS A 562 -22.68 -19.92 -3.53
C HIS A 562 -23.95 -19.16 -3.93
N VAL A 563 -24.83 -19.81 -4.70
CA VAL A 563 -26.17 -19.29 -5.06
C VAL A 563 -27.22 -20.25 -4.53
N ILE A 564 -27.98 -19.82 -3.53
CA ILE A 564 -29.10 -20.55 -2.95
C ILE A 564 -30.35 -20.26 -3.77
N GLN A 565 -31.08 -21.32 -4.13
CA GLN A 565 -32.40 -21.21 -4.76
C GLN A 565 -33.47 -21.35 -3.69
N ALA A 566 -34.33 -20.35 -3.54
CA ALA A 566 -35.36 -20.29 -2.51
C ALA A 566 -36.70 -19.84 -3.08
N ARG A 567 -37.75 -19.98 -2.27
CA ARG A 567 -39.10 -19.46 -2.52
C ARG A 567 -39.43 -18.33 -1.57
N ARG A 568 -40.32 -17.45 -1.98
CA ARG A 568 -40.81 -16.40 -1.09
C ARG A 568 -41.44 -17.00 0.17
N GLY A 569 -41.00 -16.51 1.33
CA GLY A 569 -41.42 -16.97 2.65
C GLY A 569 -40.52 -18.03 3.28
N ASP A 570 -39.58 -18.61 2.53
CA ASP A 570 -38.55 -19.51 3.05
C ASP A 570 -37.70 -18.81 4.12
N ARG A 571 -37.03 -19.61 4.95
CA ARG A 571 -36.08 -19.14 5.96
C ARG A 571 -34.68 -19.67 5.66
N ILE A 572 -33.69 -18.82 5.86
CA ILE A 572 -32.28 -19.19 5.81
C ILE A 572 -31.64 -18.91 7.16
N SER A 573 -30.78 -19.81 7.61
CA SER A 573 -29.96 -19.62 8.81
C SER A 573 -28.59 -19.11 8.39
N VAL A 574 -28.15 -18.02 9.00
CA VAL A 574 -26.89 -17.35 8.69
C VAL A 574 -26.02 -17.32 9.93
N THR A 575 -24.77 -17.74 9.81
CA THR A 575 -23.74 -17.60 10.85
C THR A 575 -22.53 -16.86 10.30
N ALA A 576 -22.13 -15.80 10.98
CA ALA A 576 -20.88 -15.08 10.75
C ALA A 576 -19.98 -15.21 11.98
N ARG A 577 -18.72 -15.58 11.79
CA ARG A 577 -17.76 -15.76 12.88
C ARG A 577 -16.43 -15.10 12.53
N ALA A 578 -15.88 -14.32 13.45
CA ALA A 578 -14.59 -13.68 13.29
C ALA A 578 -13.62 -14.06 14.42
N ILE A 579 -12.33 -14.15 14.10
CA ILE A 579 -11.25 -14.47 15.05
C ILE A 579 -10.17 -13.40 14.94
N GLY A 580 -9.75 -12.86 16.08
CA GLY A 580 -8.69 -11.85 16.18
C GLY A 580 -8.88 -10.94 17.40
N PRO A 581 -7.79 -10.51 18.07
CA PRO A 581 -7.82 -9.57 19.19
C PRO A 581 -8.37 -8.19 18.80
N GLU A 582 -8.20 -7.78 17.54
CA GLU A 582 -8.65 -6.51 16.98
C GLU A 582 -10.16 -6.46 16.70
N VAL A 583 -10.85 -7.61 16.64
CA VAL A 583 -12.28 -7.69 16.31
C VAL A 583 -13.10 -6.96 17.37
N ALA A 584 -13.81 -5.91 16.93
CA ALA A 584 -14.72 -5.12 17.75
C ALA A 584 -16.20 -5.46 17.47
N ALA A 585 -16.56 -5.69 16.22
CA ALA A 585 -17.93 -6.06 15.85
C ALA A 585 -17.98 -7.02 14.65
N VAL A 586 -18.99 -7.89 14.63
CA VAL A 586 -19.33 -8.76 13.50
C VAL A 586 -20.77 -8.45 13.09
N ARG A 587 -21.01 -8.30 11.79
CA ARG A 587 -22.32 -7.95 11.22
C ARG A 587 -22.69 -8.89 10.07
N ILE A 588 -23.94 -9.32 10.06
CA ILE A 588 -24.58 -9.98 8.91
C ILE A 588 -25.36 -8.91 8.15
N ARG A 589 -25.02 -8.73 6.87
CA ARG A 589 -25.67 -7.75 6.00
C ARG A 589 -26.33 -8.42 4.81
N THR A 590 -27.47 -7.89 4.41
CA THR A 590 -28.13 -8.25 3.16
C THR A 590 -28.24 -7.05 2.24
N ALA A 591 -28.91 -7.25 1.11
CA ALA A 591 -29.19 -6.18 0.17
C ALA A 591 -29.99 -5.02 0.83
N ASP A 592 -30.73 -5.27 1.90
CA ASP A 592 -31.49 -4.24 2.64
C ASP A 592 -30.73 -3.65 3.86
N GLY A 593 -29.44 -3.92 3.99
CA GLY A 593 -28.61 -3.42 5.08
C GLY A 593 -28.31 -4.46 6.17
N VAL A 594 -27.96 -3.97 7.37
CA VAL A 594 -27.57 -4.83 8.50
C VAL A 594 -28.80 -5.57 9.05
N ARG A 595 -28.71 -6.89 9.19
CA ARG A 595 -29.80 -7.75 9.69
C ARG A 595 -29.55 -8.31 11.09
N ALA A 596 -28.28 -8.52 11.43
CA ALA A 596 -27.85 -8.91 12.77
C ALA A 596 -26.41 -8.45 13.01
N GLY A 597 -26.05 -8.30 14.28
CA GLY A 597 -24.68 -8.00 14.67
C GLY A 597 -24.42 -8.31 16.12
N GLY A 598 -23.14 -8.45 16.45
CA GLY A 598 -22.63 -8.58 17.80
C GLY A 598 -21.43 -7.66 17.96
N GLU A 599 -21.27 -7.09 19.14
CA GLU A 599 -20.16 -6.21 19.49
C GLU A 599 -19.44 -6.81 20.70
N ARG A 600 -18.11 -6.71 20.71
CA ARG A 600 -17.32 -7.01 21.91
C ARG A 600 -17.32 -5.77 22.79
N LEU A 601 -17.83 -5.91 24.01
CA LEU A 601 -17.63 -4.90 25.04
C LEU A 601 -16.18 -4.96 25.51
N ARG A 602 -15.58 -3.81 25.83
CA ARG A 602 -14.25 -3.77 26.45
C ARG A 602 -14.39 -4.23 27.90
N ASP A 603 -13.93 -5.43 28.22
CA ASP A 603 -13.82 -5.88 29.61
C ASP A 603 -12.65 -5.16 30.32
N GLU A 604 -12.85 -4.86 31.61
CA GLU A 604 -11.84 -4.27 32.51
C GLU A 604 -10.72 -5.28 32.88
N ASP A 605 -10.97 -6.59 32.73
CA ASP A 605 -10.09 -7.69 33.19
C ASP A 605 -9.37 -8.48 32.08
N GLY A 606 -9.42 -8.04 30.81
CA GLY A 606 -8.49 -8.47 29.76
C GLY A 606 -8.61 -9.90 29.20
N GLY A 607 -9.46 -10.78 29.76
CA GLY A 607 -9.72 -12.12 29.21
C GLY A 607 -10.83 -12.09 28.16
N ARG A 608 -10.51 -12.26 26.86
CA ARG A 608 -11.51 -12.31 25.78
C ARG A 608 -11.62 -13.70 25.18
N ASP A 609 -12.84 -14.10 24.83
CA ASP A 609 -13.08 -15.22 23.90
C ASP A 609 -12.41 -14.91 22.55
N GLU A 610 -11.58 -15.83 22.03
CA GLU A 610 -10.78 -15.62 20.81
C GLU A 610 -11.64 -15.29 19.58
N ALA A 611 -12.88 -15.76 19.55
CA ALA A 611 -13.83 -15.59 18.45
C ALA A 611 -15.10 -14.82 18.85
N LEU A 612 -15.67 -14.06 17.92
CA LEU A 612 -17.01 -13.46 18.03
C LEU A 612 -17.91 -14.08 16.95
N SER A 613 -19.06 -14.63 17.35
CA SER A 613 -20.00 -15.30 16.45
C SER A 613 -21.39 -14.68 16.54
N VAL A 614 -22.04 -14.49 15.39
CA VAL A 614 -23.40 -13.96 15.26
C VAL A 614 -24.20 -14.95 14.41
N THR A 615 -25.38 -15.34 14.88
CA THR A 615 -26.31 -16.19 14.12
C THR A 615 -27.67 -15.52 14.00
N ALA A 616 -28.29 -15.60 12.83
CA ALA A 616 -29.60 -15.04 12.55
C ALA A 616 -30.40 -15.91 11.58
N ASP A 617 -31.71 -16.03 11.84
CA ASP A 617 -32.66 -16.66 10.92
C ASP A 617 -33.41 -15.57 10.12
N LEU A 618 -33.19 -15.54 8.81
CA LEU A 618 -33.76 -14.53 7.92
C LEU A 618 -34.92 -15.12 7.14
N ARG A 619 -36.07 -14.44 7.16
CA ARG A 619 -37.19 -14.73 6.25
C ARG A 619 -36.94 -14.04 4.91
N LEU A 620 -37.14 -14.77 3.81
CA LEU A 620 -36.92 -14.27 2.47
C LEU A 620 -38.21 -13.71 1.86
N ASP A 621 -38.28 -12.39 1.69
CA ASP A 621 -39.41 -11.74 1.02
C ASP A 621 -39.16 -11.47 -0.47
N GLY A 622 -37.91 -11.57 -0.90
CA GLY A 622 -37.46 -11.42 -2.29
C GLY A 622 -35.98 -11.77 -2.44
N PRO A 623 -35.43 -11.70 -3.67
CA PRO A 623 -34.03 -12.02 -3.94
C PRO A 623 -33.08 -11.11 -3.15
N THR A 624 -31.98 -11.68 -2.66
CA THR A 624 -31.01 -10.92 -1.87
C THR A 624 -29.60 -11.52 -1.99
N TYR A 625 -28.66 -10.89 -1.32
CA TYR A 625 -27.35 -11.46 -1.02
C TYR A 625 -27.13 -11.42 0.49
N VAL A 626 -26.16 -12.19 0.97
CA VAL A 626 -25.70 -12.18 2.37
C VAL A 626 -24.19 -12.04 2.38
N VAL A 627 -23.67 -11.07 3.14
CA VAL A 627 -22.24 -10.89 3.43
C VAL A 627 -22.01 -10.79 4.94
N ALA A 628 -20.83 -11.20 5.40
CA ALA A 628 -20.37 -10.87 6.75
C ALA A 628 -19.37 -9.71 6.69
N GLU A 629 -19.48 -8.80 7.63
CA GLU A 629 -18.61 -7.63 7.81
C GLU A 629 -18.01 -7.63 9.22
N VAL A 630 -16.74 -7.29 9.33
CA VAL A 630 -16.03 -7.13 10.61
C VAL A 630 -15.50 -5.71 10.73
N LEU A 631 -15.75 -5.10 11.89
CA LEU A 631 -15.12 -3.85 12.29
C LEU A 631 -14.11 -4.14 13.40
N CYS A 632 -13.00 -3.41 13.40
CA CYS A 632 -11.93 -3.61 14.37
C CYS A 632 -11.63 -2.34 15.16
N ASP A 633 -11.18 -2.51 16.40
CA ASP A 633 -10.46 -1.50 17.15
C ASP A 633 -9.06 -1.27 16.53
N PRO A 634 -8.44 -0.08 16.72
CA PRO A 634 -7.04 0.11 16.39
C PRO A 634 -6.16 -0.94 17.09
N HIS A 635 -5.29 -1.60 16.33
CA HIS A 635 -4.46 -2.68 16.85
C HIS A 635 -3.10 -2.73 16.16
N PRO A 636 -1.99 -3.06 16.86
CA PRO A 636 -0.66 -3.14 16.26
C PRO A 636 -0.47 -4.15 15.12
N ARG A 637 -1.44 -5.06 14.92
CA ARG A 637 -1.48 -6.02 13.79
C ARG A 637 -2.13 -5.42 12.54
N THR A 638 -2.93 -4.37 12.70
CA THR A 638 -3.59 -3.66 11.61
C THR A 638 -2.66 -2.58 11.08
N MET A 639 -1.98 -2.85 9.96
CA MET A 639 -1.03 -1.90 9.36
C MET A 639 -1.71 -0.83 8.50
N THR A 640 -2.85 -0.31 8.97
CA THR A 640 -3.63 0.77 8.35
C THR A 640 -4.49 1.45 9.42
N SER A 641 -5.12 2.57 9.10
CA SER A 641 -5.94 3.34 10.04
C SER A 641 -7.26 2.64 10.42
N THR A 642 -7.77 1.75 9.56
CA THR A 642 -9.06 1.06 9.77
C THR A 642 -8.90 -0.45 9.63
N GLY A 643 -9.08 -1.18 10.73
CA GLY A 643 -9.16 -2.64 10.68
C GLY A 643 -10.52 -3.14 10.19
N TYR A 644 -10.56 -4.03 9.21
CA TYR A 644 -11.77 -4.40 8.49
C TYR A 644 -11.67 -5.79 7.86
N ALA A 645 -12.80 -6.49 7.76
CA ALA A 645 -12.93 -7.65 6.88
C ALA A 645 -14.34 -7.74 6.27
N LEU A 646 -14.43 -8.31 5.06
CA LEU A 646 -15.67 -8.48 4.31
C LEU A 646 -15.62 -9.76 3.50
N THR A 647 -16.69 -10.56 3.52
CA THR A 647 -16.82 -11.71 2.60
C THR A 647 -17.39 -11.31 1.26
N SER A 648 -17.08 -12.10 0.23
CA SER A 648 -17.93 -12.14 -0.95
C SER A 648 -19.33 -12.62 -0.58
N PRO A 649 -20.35 -12.29 -1.40
CA PRO A 649 -21.72 -12.65 -1.11
C PRO A 649 -21.99 -14.15 -1.25
N VAL A 650 -22.87 -14.66 -0.40
CA VAL A 650 -23.75 -15.76 -0.76
C VAL A 650 -25.02 -15.17 -1.36
N TYR A 651 -25.35 -15.55 -2.59
CA TYR A 651 -26.54 -15.05 -3.26
C TYR A 651 -27.74 -15.93 -2.96
N VAL A 652 -28.91 -15.32 -2.88
CA VAL A 652 -30.18 -15.99 -2.65
C VAL A 652 -31.15 -15.56 -3.74
N ASP A 653 -31.29 -16.40 -4.75
CA ASP A 653 -32.27 -16.22 -5.80
C ASP A 653 -33.63 -16.70 -5.28
N VAL A 654 -34.68 -15.89 -5.48
CA VAL A 654 -36.03 -16.18 -4.97
C VAL A 654 -37.02 -16.23 -6.12
N ASP A 655 -37.72 -17.35 -6.23
CA ASP A 655 -38.70 -17.61 -7.30
C ASP A 655 -38.11 -17.38 -8.71
N GLY A 656 -36.86 -17.80 -8.91
CA GLY A 656 -36.11 -17.66 -10.17
C GLY A 656 -35.62 -16.24 -10.47
N ARG A 657 -35.79 -15.29 -9.55
CA ARG A 657 -35.31 -13.91 -9.69
C ARG A 657 -34.02 -13.70 -8.91
N GLN A 658 -33.13 -12.91 -9.49
CA GLN A 658 -31.86 -12.49 -8.88
C GLN A 658 -32.01 -11.14 -8.17
N VAL A 659 -31.06 -10.82 -7.28
CA VAL A 659 -30.99 -9.50 -6.66
C VAL A 659 -30.79 -8.41 -7.73
N ALA A 660 -31.65 -7.41 -7.70
CA ALA A 660 -31.60 -6.22 -8.55
C ALA A 660 -32.37 -5.11 -7.83
N ARG A 661 -31.73 -4.46 -6.86
CA ARG A 661 -32.35 -3.39 -6.08
C ARG A 661 -32.49 -2.15 -6.94
N GLU A 662 -33.73 -1.68 -7.07
CA GLU A 662 -34.08 -0.51 -7.89
C GLU A 662 -33.23 0.72 -7.56
N GLU A 663 -32.97 0.98 -6.27
CA GLU A 663 -32.09 2.09 -5.85
C GLU A 663 -30.65 1.92 -6.32
N ASP A 664 -30.09 0.71 -6.26
CA ASP A 664 -28.71 0.43 -6.62
C ASP A 664 -28.52 0.46 -8.15
N VAL A 665 -29.53 -0.02 -8.88
CA VAL A 665 -29.56 0.06 -10.35
C VAL A 665 -29.66 1.51 -10.82
N ARG A 666 -30.52 2.33 -10.20
CA ARG A 666 -30.60 3.77 -10.51
C ARG A 666 -29.31 4.51 -10.18
N TRP A 667 -28.68 4.17 -9.05
CA TRP A 667 -27.38 4.71 -8.68
C TRP A 667 -26.32 4.40 -9.75
N CYS A 668 -26.31 3.17 -10.29
CA CYS A 668 -25.40 2.80 -11.38
C CYS A 668 -25.70 3.56 -12.69
N LEU A 669 -26.98 3.79 -13.02
CA LEU A 669 -27.36 4.57 -14.20
C LEU A 669 -26.91 6.03 -14.07
N GLU A 670 -27.13 6.66 -12.92
CA GLU A 670 -26.67 8.01 -12.63
C GLU A 670 -25.14 8.11 -12.68
N TRP A 671 -24.42 7.09 -12.20
CA TRP A 671 -22.97 7.01 -12.34
C TRP A 671 -22.51 7.02 -13.80
N LEU A 672 -23.18 6.26 -14.69
CA LEU A 672 -22.83 6.22 -16.11
C LEU A 672 -23.06 7.57 -16.79
N ASP A 673 -24.09 8.31 -16.39
CA ASP A 673 -24.35 9.66 -16.89
C ASP A 673 -23.26 10.65 -16.44
N LEU A 674 -22.83 10.57 -15.18
CA LEU A 674 -21.71 11.36 -14.67
C LEU A 674 -20.37 11.01 -15.33
N LEU A 675 -20.14 9.73 -15.63
CA LEU A 675 -18.92 9.28 -16.33
C LEU A 675 -18.90 9.80 -17.77
N GLU A 676 -20.03 9.78 -18.47
CA GLU A 676 -20.15 10.36 -19.80
C GLU A 676 -19.79 11.86 -19.80
N ASP A 677 -20.32 12.61 -18.84
CA ASP A 677 -20.00 14.04 -18.70
C ASP A 677 -18.53 14.27 -18.38
N LEU A 678 -17.94 13.46 -17.51
CA LEU A 678 -16.51 13.52 -17.20
C LEU A 678 -15.65 13.28 -18.46
N ILE A 679 -15.94 12.23 -19.24
CA ILE A 679 -15.19 11.91 -20.46
C ILE A 679 -15.35 13.05 -21.48
N ARG A 680 -16.56 13.60 -21.63
CA ARG A 680 -16.84 14.74 -22.52
C ARG A 680 -16.05 15.99 -22.14
N GLN A 681 -15.89 16.25 -20.83
CA GLN A 681 -15.24 17.46 -20.34
C GLN A 681 -13.71 17.33 -20.21
N HIS A 682 -13.20 16.15 -19.85
CA HIS A 682 -11.81 15.96 -19.43
C HIS A 682 -11.05 14.86 -20.19
N GLY A 683 -11.74 14.07 -21.02
CA GLY A 683 -11.14 13.05 -21.87
C GLY A 683 -10.21 13.65 -22.92
N ARG A 684 -8.99 13.14 -23.02
CA ARG A 684 -8.08 13.42 -24.14
C ARG A 684 -8.42 12.44 -25.25
N LEU A 685 -9.01 12.93 -26.34
CA LEU A 685 -9.44 12.10 -27.46
C LEU A 685 -8.98 12.77 -28.76
N ALA A 686 -8.39 11.99 -29.65
CA ALA A 686 -7.84 12.43 -30.93
C ALA A 686 -8.89 12.50 -32.06
N SER A 687 -10.06 11.86 -31.90
CA SER A 687 -11.13 11.92 -32.89
C SER A 687 -12.52 11.66 -32.29
N PRO A 688 -13.61 12.06 -32.98
CA PRO A 688 -14.97 11.71 -32.59
C PRO A 688 -15.24 10.20 -32.50
N LEU A 689 -14.50 9.39 -33.27
CA LEU A 689 -14.62 7.92 -33.22
C LEU A 689 -14.22 7.37 -31.85
N GLN A 690 -13.13 7.90 -31.27
CA GLN A 690 -12.67 7.48 -29.94
C GLN A 690 -13.69 7.82 -28.85
N PHE A 691 -14.37 8.98 -28.96
CA PHE A 691 -15.50 9.29 -28.08
C PHE A 691 -16.66 8.33 -28.31
N GLY A 692 -16.95 7.99 -29.57
CA GLY A 692 -17.98 7.01 -29.93
C GLY A 692 -17.76 5.64 -29.30
N ASP A 693 -16.51 5.16 -29.20
CA ASP A 693 -16.19 3.88 -28.56
C ASP A 693 -16.53 3.88 -27.06
N HIS A 694 -16.17 4.96 -26.36
CA HIS A 694 -16.59 5.18 -24.96
C HIS A 694 -18.10 5.18 -24.82
N MET A 695 -18.81 5.95 -25.65
CA MET A 695 -20.27 6.04 -25.58
C MET A 695 -20.95 4.70 -25.89
N SER A 696 -20.40 3.92 -26.83
CA SER A 696 -20.89 2.58 -27.14
C SER A 696 -20.79 1.66 -25.92
N LEU A 697 -19.68 1.72 -25.18
CA LEU A 697 -19.50 0.97 -23.94
C LEU A 697 -20.56 1.36 -22.89
N LEU A 698 -20.74 2.67 -22.65
CA LEU A 698 -21.68 3.17 -21.65
C LEU A 698 -23.13 2.81 -22.01
N GLU A 699 -23.54 2.90 -23.27
CA GLU A 699 -24.89 2.50 -23.70
C GLU A 699 -25.14 1.00 -23.55
N GLN A 700 -24.14 0.15 -23.80
CA GLN A 700 -24.27 -1.29 -23.54
C GLN A 700 -24.49 -1.56 -22.05
N ALA A 701 -23.75 -0.87 -21.17
CA ALA A 701 -23.94 -0.99 -19.73
C ALA A 701 -25.32 -0.46 -19.28
N ARG A 702 -25.77 0.69 -19.80
CA ARG A 702 -27.11 1.24 -19.53
C ARG A 702 -28.21 0.28 -19.94
N ALA A 703 -28.08 -0.39 -21.09
CA ALA A 703 -29.06 -1.37 -21.54
C ALA A 703 -29.21 -2.53 -20.54
N ILE A 704 -28.10 -3.03 -19.98
CA ILE A 704 -28.11 -4.09 -18.96
C ILE A 704 -28.80 -3.61 -17.68
N TYR A 705 -28.45 -2.43 -17.18
CA TYR A 705 -29.07 -1.89 -15.97
C TYR A 705 -30.56 -1.58 -16.14
N ARG A 706 -30.96 -0.97 -17.27
CA ARG A 706 -32.37 -0.71 -17.59
C ARG A 706 -33.19 -2.01 -17.63
N ALA A 707 -32.64 -3.09 -18.20
CA ALA A 707 -33.30 -4.40 -18.22
C ALA A 707 -33.51 -5.02 -16.82
N ARG A 708 -32.75 -4.59 -15.80
CA ARG A 708 -32.91 -5.06 -14.42
C ARG A 708 -34.02 -4.32 -13.65
N LEU A 709 -34.56 -3.22 -14.19
CA LEU A 709 -35.65 -2.46 -13.58
C LEU A 709 -37.06 -3.01 -13.90
N GLY A 710 -37.17 -3.94 -14.85
CA GLY A 710 -38.45 -4.48 -15.32
C GLY A 710 -38.82 -3.94 -16.69
#